data_AF-A0A5N1JBB7-F1
#
_entry.id   AF-A0A5N1JBB7-F1
#
_cell.length_a   1.000
_cell.length_b   1.000
_cell.length_c   1.000
_cell.angle_alpha   90.00
_cell.angle_beta   90.00
_cell.angle_gamma   90.00
#
_symmetry.space_group_name_H-M   'P 1'
#
loop_
_entity.id
_entity.type
_entity.pdbx_description
1 polymer ?
#
loop_
_entity_poly.entity_id
_entity_poly.type
_entity_poly.pdbx_seq_one_letter_code
_entity_poly.pdbx_strand_id
1 'polypeptide(L)'
;MNPKRNASDDRAPSELFIFLFPGVIDRKKPTATLTLADAVQMISDGTYRAKVEQLRTFPDPKARKPPKDSLDYLTLSGRFEPSRLAKNLKQHSGLMAIDFDDIAHFTETRLQLQADPYILVLFESPSGNRLKAVVETDPNRHADAFADLAFYFRQTYQLEIDASGSDVCRPCFVGYDPNLYVNPLAEPYPIKGLAKRKEKPKTDIQIRKDATEVFRHVAAVVERIVAARVDITGNYSHEWLLIAFCMATLSEDGRALFHQVSQFNPNYMVEDADEKFTNAIQTTRFTHPWKFFQIAKDYNIDVSKPRREKKETAPEESKPQPDPEAKPVDKPKKAERILSQNVDYRDGGIWIWVTKNWICVAENFQIYVKYCTEDENEEKSWILEILRIGIAKPLYIEISHEEFCSATKLKNKLASHRLALKITDTYLGELWQHLFRMNFPNAVKVTRLGYHPESRVFFFSNKAISVDSADAVLEPDEFGIVAVNPPDGQPPLCLSMPVVKKKRAHLFQLAPGNLTFNEWFGLLVQVHKYENAIIPATFYLMALFRDLVVKHTNASPILYLKGGASSGKSSIARSLCRLYNLHEAVANLKNKNTEAGLVRVMSHTSNGMIWMDEYHNDFPFEGLLQSAYDDNGYIRAEENSRDGTDTIDIYSALVLTSNYIPENPIFFSLCLFVPITEQQKTDEQVEAFARFKDIEQDGLSFVTLEMLKHRALVEANLKQAYDDLYTPLKEATRHEKPVERLISNMARVLSVAYILQIFGKINLQFEVTSDDDILDEFVAIGTRGILRQHTIQTEKTALSEFFEIIQNQYENGFIQEDIHFRFEGSLLHLRFPSLYTI
;
A
#
# COMPACT_ATOMS: atom_id res chain seq x y z
N MET A 1 -38.88 -9.56 5.02
CA MET A 1 -39.06 -10.86 4.33
C MET A 1 -37.71 -11.57 4.32
N ASN A 2 -37.58 -12.61 5.14
CA ASN A 2 -36.41 -13.50 5.14
C ASN A 2 -36.36 -14.30 3.83
N PRO A 3 -35.23 -14.37 3.10
CA PRO A 3 -35.08 -15.39 2.09
C PRO A 3 -34.93 -16.74 2.78
N LYS A 4 -35.79 -17.66 2.36
CA LYS A 4 -35.94 -19.03 2.86
C LYS A 4 -34.60 -19.76 2.95
N ARG A 5 -34.39 -20.47 4.07
CA ARG A 5 -33.54 -21.68 4.11
C ARG A 5 -34.01 -22.58 2.96
N ASN A 6 -33.13 -22.83 1.99
CA ASN A 6 -33.33 -23.92 1.05
C ASN A 6 -33.17 -25.23 1.85
N ALA A 7 -34.27 -25.97 1.92
CA ALA A 7 -34.32 -27.33 2.39
C ALA A 7 -33.60 -28.24 1.39
N SER A 8 -32.27 -28.39 1.53
CA SER A 8 -31.50 -29.44 0.85
C SER A 8 -30.08 -29.63 1.40
N ASP A 9 -29.89 -29.57 2.73
CA ASP A 9 -28.72 -30.19 3.37
C ASP A 9 -29.03 -30.51 4.85
N ASP A 10 -29.97 -31.44 5.06
CA ASP A 10 -30.18 -32.09 6.36
C ASP A 10 -28.95 -32.98 6.64
N ARG A 11 -27.89 -32.44 7.27
CA ARG A 11 -26.91 -33.31 7.92
C ARG A 11 -27.55 -33.91 9.16
N ALA A 12 -27.87 -35.19 9.08
CA ALA A 12 -28.27 -35.96 10.26
C ALA A 12 -27.21 -35.81 11.36
N PRO A 13 -27.59 -35.61 12.64
CA PRO A 13 -26.66 -35.50 13.79
C PRO A 13 -25.76 -36.72 14.04
N SER A 14 -25.73 -37.69 13.12
CA SER A 14 -25.04 -38.98 13.20
C SER A 14 -23.67 -39.02 12.53
N GLU A 15 -23.13 -37.91 12.01
CA GLU A 15 -21.86 -37.91 11.25
C GLU A 15 -20.63 -37.36 11.99
N LEU A 16 -20.78 -36.74 13.17
CA LEU A 16 -19.65 -36.20 13.95
C LEU A 16 -19.08 -37.27 14.88
N PHE A 17 -17.84 -37.70 14.65
CA PHE A 17 -17.14 -38.70 15.44
C PHE A 17 -15.81 -38.17 16.00
N ILE A 18 -15.44 -38.65 17.19
CA ILE A 18 -14.21 -38.30 17.92
C ILE A 18 -13.53 -39.60 18.34
N PHE A 19 -12.22 -39.70 18.20
CA PHE A 19 -11.49 -40.90 18.62
C PHE A 19 -10.85 -40.74 20.01
N LEU A 20 -11.08 -41.73 20.88
CA LEU A 20 -10.49 -41.82 22.22
C LEU A 20 -9.25 -42.72 22.21
N PHE A 21 -8.19 -42.23 22.86
CA PHE A 21 -6.93 -42.93 23.07
C PHE A 21 -6.64 -43.02 24.58
N PRO A 22 -6.58 -44.24 25.16
CA PRO A 22 -6.44 -44.44 26.59
C PRO A 22 -4.99 -44.41 27.05
N GLY A 23 -4.65 -43.51 27.97
CA GLY A 23 -3.34 -43.36 28.61
C GLY A 23 -2.18 -43.04 27.66
N VAL A 24 -1.08 -42.54 28.25
CA VAL A 24 0.25 -42.21 27.68
C VAL A 24 0.23 -41.84 26.19
N ILE A 25 0.50 -40.57 25.88
CA ILE A 25 0.49 -39.96 24.51
C ILE A 25 1.18 -40.80 23.39
N ASP A 26 2.08 -41.72 23.74
CA ASP A 26 2.73 -42.68 22.84
C ASP A 26 1.83 -43.82 22.32
N ARG A 27 0.63 -44.02 22.88
CA ARG A 27 -0.36 -44.96 22.35
C ARG A 27 -1.05 -44.35 21.14
N LYS A 28 -0.69 -44.85 19.94
CA LYS A 28 -1.13 -44.29 18.65
C LYS A 28 -2.33 -44.99 18.02
N LYS A 29 -2.94 -45.98 18.68
CA LYS A 29 -4.13 -46.71 18.19
C LYS A 29 -5.38 -46.28 18.98
N PRO A 30 -6.48 -45.91 18.32
CA PRO A 30 -7.72 -45.55 19.00
C PRO A 30 -8.33 -46.77 19.66
N THR A 31 -9.01 -46.58 20.80
CA THR A 31 -9.67 -47.68 21.54
C THR A 31 -11.19 -47.61 21.43
N ALA A 32 -11.75 -46.42 21.18
CA ALA A 32 -13.18 -46.24 20.94
C ALA A 32 -13.45 -45.07 19.97
N THR A 33 -14.60 -45.13 19.30
CA THR A 33 -15.19 -44.00 18.58
C THR A 33 -16.30 -43.43 19.46
N LEU A 34 -16.21 -42.14 19.76
CA LEU A 34 -17.15 -41.39 20.59
C LEU A 34 -17.91 -40.38 19.73
N THR A 35 -19.09 -39.99 20.16
CA THR A 35 -19.78 -38.81 19.65
C THR A 35 -19.31 -37.54 20.37
N LEU A 36 -19.67 -36.36 19.85
CA LEU A 36 -19.43 -35.09 20.57
C LEU A 36 -20.13 -35.07 21.94
N ALA A 37 -21.34 -35.64 22.03
CA ALA A 37 -22.08 -35.73 23.29
C ALA A 37 -21.34 -36.61 24.31
N ASP A 38 -20.78 -37.75 23.90
CA ASP A 38 -19.98 -38.61 24.78
C ASP A 38 -18.72 -37.89 25.28
N ALA A 39 -18.06 -37.11 24.42
CA ALA A 39 -16.90 -36.32 24.80
C ALA A 39 -17.25 -35.19 25.79
N VAL A 40 -18.38 -34.50 25.59
CA VAL A 40 -18.88 -33.48 26.52
C VAL A 40 -19.21 -34.11 27.88
N GLN A 41 -19.92 -35.24 27.88
CA GLN A 41 -20.26 -35.96 29.11
C GLN A 41 -18.99 -36.33 29.88
N MET A 42 -18.00 -36.90 29.20
CA MET A 42 -16.72 -37.32 29.77
C MET A 42 -15.92 -36.17 30.43
N ILE A 43 -16.06 -34.94 29.93
CA ILE A 43 -15.39 -33.75 30.51
C ILE A 43 -16.20 -33.18 31.69
N SER A 44 -17.53 -33.29 31.67
CA SER A 44 -18.42 -32.69 32.67
C SER A 44 -18.76 -33.58 33.87
N ASP A 45 -18.82 -34.91 33.72
CA ASP A 45 -19.44 -35.85 34.67
C ASP A 45 -18.56 -36.26 35.86
N GLY A 46 -17.34 -35.75 35.92
CA GLY A 46 -16.40 -36.00 37.02
C GLY A 46 -15.52 -37.23 36.84
N THR A 47 -15.61 -37.96 35.72
CA THR A 47 -14.77 -39.15 35.44
C THR A 47 -13.27 -38.86 35.60
N TYR A 48 -12.81 -37.68 35.19
CA TYR A 48 -11.40 -37.27 35.26
C TYR A 48 -11.07 -36.34 36.45
N ARG A 49 -12.04 -36.03 37.32
CA ARG A 49 -11.91 -35.06 38.41
C ARG A 49 -10.68 -35.32 39.28
N ALA A 50 -10.55 -36.53 39.81
CA ALA A 50 -9.45 -36.87 40.72
C ALA A 50 -8.06 -36.71 40.05
N LYS A 51 -7.93 -37.11 38.78
CA LYS A 51 -6.67 -36.99 38.02
C LYS A 51 -6.33 -35.53 37.70
N VAL A 52 -7.34 -34.72 37.36
CA VAL A 52 -7.20 -33.29 37.01
C VAL A 52 -6.90 -32.45 38.26
N GLU A 53 -7.60 -32.67 39.37
CA GLU A 53 -7.33 -32.00 40.64
C GLU A 53 -5.91 -32.35 41.12
N GLN A 54 -5.49 -33.62 41.04
CA GLN A 54 -4.12 -34.03 41.36
C GLN A 54 -3.09 -33.33 40.43
N LEU A 55 -3.35 -33.28 39.12
CA LEU A 55 -2.49 -32.58 38.15
C LEU A 55 -2.28 -31.10 38.51
N ARG A 56 -3.33 -30.42 39.01
CA ARG A 56 -3.28 -29.00 39.36
C ARG A 56 -2.49 -28.72 40.66
N THR A 57 -2.22 -29.72 41.50
CA THR A 57 -1.41 -29.54 42.73
C THR A 57 0.09 -29.41 42.46
N PHE A 58 0.58 -29.82 41.29
CA PHE A 58 2.00 -29.68 40.94
C PHE A 58 2.37 -28.21 40.67
N PRO A 59 3.50 -27.71 41.21
CA PRO A 59 3.81 -26.27 41.24
C PRO A 59 4.34 -25.70 39.91
N ASP A 60 5.01 -26.51 39.09
CA ASP A 60 5.66 -26.04 37.87
C ASP A 60 5.26 -26.84 36.60
N PRO A 61 5.40 -26.24 35.40
CA PRO A 61 5.06 -26.91 34.15
C PRO A 61 5.83 -28.21 33.88
N LYS A 62 7.07 -28.33 34.41
CA LYS A 62 7.88 -29.55 34.24
C LYS A 62 7.35 -30.71 35.07
N ALA A 63 6.96 -30.49 36.33
CA ALA A 63 6.35 -31.53 37.16
C ALA A 63 4.92 -31.89 36.71
N ARG A 64 4.19 -30.96 36.06
CA ARG A 64 2.86 -31.22 35.48
C ARG A 64 2.90 -32.10 34.23
N LYS A 65 4.02 -32.17 33.52
CA LYS A 65 4.10 -32.86 32.21
C LYS A 65 3.87 -34.38 32.30
N PRO A 66 4.58 -35.15 33.14
CA PRO A 66 4.35 -36.60 33.26
C PRO A 66 2.91 -37.01 33.63
N PRO A 67 2.24 -36.41 34.64
CA PRO A 67 0.86 -36.76 34.96
C PRO A 67 -0.12 -36.30 33.86
N LYS A 68 0.13 -35.16 33.18
CA LYS A 68 -0.67 -34.72 32.03
C LYS A 68 -0.58 -35.69 30.86
N ASP A 69 0.63 -36.15 30.54
CA ASP A 69 0.86 -37.10 29.44
C ASP A 69 0.26 -38.48 29.73
N SER A 70 -0.05 -38.78 30.99
CA SER A 70 -0.76 -40.00 31.41
C SER A 70 -2.28 -39.95 31.22
N LEU A 71 -2.85 -38.78 30.97
CA LEU A 71 -4.28 -38.61 30.71
C LEU A 71 -4.67 -39.20 29.37
N ASP A 72 -5.92 -39.65 29.28
CA ASP A 72 -6.54 -40.02 28.03
C ASP A 72 -6.68 -38.77 27.16
N TYR A 73 -6.68 -38.95 25.85
CA TYR A 73 -6.79 -37.85 24.91
C TYR A 73 -7.69 -38.19 23.73
N LEU A 74 -8.24 -37.13 23.14
CA LEU A 74 -9.15 -37.14 22.01
C LEU A 74 -8.43 -36.60 20.76
N THR A 75 -8.75 -37.12 19.58
CA THR A 75 -8.49 -36.42 18.32
C THR A 75 -9.79 -35.91 17.76
N LEU A 76 -10.03 -34.61 17.96
CA LEU A 76 -11.29 -33.98 17.59
C LEU A 76 -11.46 -33.86 16.08
N SER A 77 -10.38 -33.64 15.32
CA SER A 77 -10.46 -33.27 13.90
C SER A 77 -10.58 -34.43 12.92
N GLY A 78 -10.45 -35.70 13.34
CA GLY A 78 -10.63 -36.81 12.41
C GLY A 78 -10.22 -38.19 12.89
N ARG A 79 -10.43 -39.17 12.01
CA ARG A 79 -10.13 -40.59 12.16
C ARG A 79 -8.80 -40.90 11.47
N PHE A 80 -7.90 -41.54 12.20
CA PHE A 80 -6.55 -41.87 11.74
C PHE A 80 -6.30 -43.37 11.79
N GLU A 81 -5.88 -43.98 10.67
CA GLU A 81 -5.56 -45.40 10.60
C GLU A 81 -4.32 -45.67 9.73
N PRO A 82 -3.40 -46.56 10.16
CA PRO A 82 -3.46 -47.42 11.37
C PRO A 82 -2.97 -46.73 12.66
N SER A 83 -2.47 -45.50 12.57
CA SER A 83 -1.93 -44.75 13.71
C SER A 83 -2.14 -43.24 13.58
N ARG A 84 -2.16 -42.51 14.70
CA ARG A 84 -2.30 -41.04 14.77
C ARG A 84 -1.12 -40.31 14.11
N LEU A 85 -1.23 -40.07 12.81
CA LEU A 85 -0.33 -39.26 11.99
C LEU A 85 -1.17 -38.54 10.93
N ALA A 86 -0.83 -37.29 10.59
CA ALA A 86 -1.57 -36.52 9.59
C ALA A 86 -1.75 -37.27 8.25
N LYS A 87 -0.71 -37.99 7.79
CA LYS A 87 -0.74 -38.82 6.56
C LYS A 87 -1.72 -40.00 6.62
N ASN A 88 -2.14 -40.40 7.82
CA ASN A 88 -3.04 -41.52 8.07
C ASN A 88 -4.50 -41.06 8.25
N LEU A 89 -4.82 -39.79 8.00
CA LEU A 89 -6.19 -39.28 8.03
C LEU A 89 -7.05 -40.06 7.03
N LYS A 90 -8.07 -40.74 7.53
CA LYS A 90 -9.08 -41.44 6.70
C LYS A 90 -10.28 -40.56 6.44
N GLN A 91 -10.73 -39.85 7.47
CA GLN A 91 -11.90 -39.01 7.42
C GLN A 91 -11.75 -37.89 8.44
N HIS A 92 -11.95 -36.66 8.00
CA HIS A 92 -12.03 -35.50 8.89
C HIS A 92 -13.42 -35.44 9.53
N SER A 93 -13.50 -35.11 10.82
CA SER A 93 -14.76 -35.11 11.59
C SER A 93 -15.62 -33.88 11.34
N GLY A 94 -15.04 -32.82 10.77
CA GLY A 94 -15.65 -31.49 10.63
C GLY A 94 -15.41 -30.60 11.85
N LEU A 95 -14.83 -31.13 12.92
CA LEU A 95 -14.51 -30.39 14.13
C LEU A 95 -13.05 -29.93 14.12
N MET A 96 -12.77 -28.84 14.82
CA MET A 96 -11.42 -28.33 15.05
C MET A 96 -11.28 -27.89 16.50
N ALA A 97 -10.16 -28.26 17.11
CA ALA A 97 -9.81 -27.86 18.46
C ALA A 97 -8.98 -26.57 18.44
N ILE A 98 -9.39 -25.59 19.23
CA ILE A 98 -8.70 -24.32 19.43
C ILE A 98 -8.24 -24.26 20.88
N ASP A 99 -6.96 -24.01 21.12
CA ASP A 99 -6.38 -23.86 22.47
C ASP A 99 -6.02 -22.38 22.66
N PHE A 100 -6.54 -21.78 23.73
CA PHE A 100 -6.22 -20.43 24.16
C PHE A 100 -5.28 -20.52 25.36
N ASP A 101 -3.99 -20.29 25.10
CA ASP A 101 -2.95 -20.17 26.13
C ASP A 101 -2.89 -18.71 26.66
N ASP A 102 -2.25 -18.49 27.81
CA ASP A 102 -1.93 -17.17 28.37
C ASP A 102 -3.12 -16.17 28.53
N ILE A 103 -4.23 -16.62 29.10
CA ILE A 103 -5.42 -15.79 29.34
C ILE A 103 -5.25 -14.91 30.59
N ALA A 104 -5.14 -13.59 30.42
CA ALA A 104 -5.00 -12.63 31.52
C ALA A 104 -6.30 -12.42 32.33
N HIS A 105 -7.43 -12.24 31.65
CA HIS A 105 -8.74 -11.99 32.26
C HIS A 105 -9.67 -13.20 32.05
N PHE A 106 -9.42 -14.29 32.78
CA PHE A 106 -10.03 -15.60 32.53
C PHE A 106 -11.56 -15.60 32.46
N THR A 107 -12.24 -14.97 33.43
CA THR A 107 -13.71 -14.95 33.50
C THR A 107 -14.34 -14.14 32.36
N GLU A 108 -13.82 -12.95 32.09
CA GLU A 108 -14.29 -12.07 31.01
C GLU A 108 -14.07 -12.71 29.64
N THR A 109 -12.87 -13.26 29.42
CA THR A 109 -12.53 -13.96 28.17
C THR A 109 -13.46 -15.15 27.94
N ARG A 110 -13.80 -15.90 29.00
CA ARG A 110 -14.76 -17.02 28.90
C ARG A 110 -16.14 -16.53 28.46
N LEU A 111 -16.66 -15.44 29.04
CA LEU A 111 -17.97 -14.89 28.67
C LEU A 111 -17.98 -14.37 27.22
N GLN A 112 -16.92 -13.70 26.78
CA GLN A 112 -16.77 -13.23 25.41
C GLN A 112 -16.76 -14.38 24.39
N LEU A 113 -16.04 -15.46 24.69
CA LEU A 113 -15.98 -16.65 23.84
C LEU A 113 -17.30 -17.45 23.87
N GLN A 114 -18.05 -17.43 24.98
CA GLN A 114 -19.39 -18.03 25.02
C GLN A 114 -20.40 -17.30 24.12
N ALA A 115 -20.19 -16.01 23.86
CA ALA A 115 -21.02 -15.22 22.95
C ALA A 115 -20.61 -15.36 21.47
N ASP A 116 -19.49 -16.04 21.17
CA ASP A 116 -19.02 -16.22 19.79
C ASP A 116 -19.93 -17.20 19.02
N PRO A 117 -20.42 -16.83 17.82
CA PRO A 117 -21.36 -17.64 17.06
C PRO A 117 -20.77 -18.95 16.52
N TYR A 118 -19.44 -19.10 16.47
CA TYR A 118 -18.75 -20.26 15.91
C TYR A 118 -18.26 -21.25 16.97
N ILE A 119 -18.29 -20.88 18.26
CA ILE A 119 -17.88 -21.75 19.35
C ILE A 119 -18.99 -22.75 19.67
N LEU A 120 -18.71 -24.04 19.39
CA LEU A 120 -19.63 -25.17 19.61
C LEU A 120 -19.50 -25.72 21.04
N VAL A 121 -18.28 -25.87 21.54
CA VAL A 121 -17.99 -26.29 22.92
C VAL A 121 -16.84 -25.45 23.48
N LEU A 122 -16.93 -25.01 24.73
CA LEU A 122 -15.88 -24.28 25.44
C LEU A 122 -15.68 -24.84 26.85
N PHE A 123 -14.45 -25.17 27.21
CA PHE A 123 -14.13 -25.76 28.51
C PHE A 123 -12.72 -25.40 29.00
N GLU A 124 -12.50 -25.53 30.31
CA GLU A 124 -11.20 -25.32 30.93
C GLU A 124 -10.23 -26.49 30.64
N SER A 125 -8.98 -26.17 30.31
CA SER A 125 -7.95 -27.19 30.08
C SER A 125 -7.62 -28.00 31.35
N PRO A 126 -7.07 -29.24 31.22
CA PRO A 126 -6.67 -30.04 32.38
C PRO A 126 -5.69 -29.34 33.33
N SER A 127 -4.82 -28.46 32.80
CA SER A 127 -3.80 -27.78 33.61
C SER A 127 -4.30 -26.55 34.38
N GLY A 128 -5.54 -26.12 34.13
CA GLY A 128 -6.13 -24.89 34.70
C GLY A 128 -5.70 -23.60 33.97
N ASN A 129 -6.47 -22.51 34.19
CA ASN A 129 -6.21 -21.15 33.69
C ASN A 129 -6.05 -20.99 32.16
N ARG A 130 -6.59 -21.95 31.40
CA ARG A 130 -6.60 -21.94 29.93
C ARG A 130 -7.92 -22.48 29.41
N LEU A 131 -8.34 -22.00 28.25
CA LEU A 131 -9.59 -22.41 27.63
C LEU A 131 -9.33 -23.20 26.35
N LYS A 132 -10.15 -24.21 26.13
CA LYS A 132 -10.21 -24.99 24.89
C LYS A 132 -11.58 -24.80 24.28
N ALA A 133 -11.61 -24.47 22.99
CA ALA A 133 -12.83 -24.41 22.21
C ALA A 133 -12.85 -25.51 21.14
N VAL A 134 -14.05 -25.93 20.77
CA VAL A 134 -14.33 -26.76 19.60
C VAL A 134 -15.18 -25.94 18.65
N VAL A 135 -14.79 -25.90 17.39
CA VAL A 135 -15.52 -25.20 16.31
C VAL A 135 -15.79 -26.17 15.17
N GLU A 136 -16.90 -26.01 14.46
CA GLU A 136 -17.17 -26.74 13.21
C GLU A 136 -16.57 -25.98 12.03
N THR A 137 -15.95 -26.67 11.07
CA THR A 137 -15.35 -26.06 9.88
C THR A 137 -15.30 -27.01 8.68
N ASP A 138 -14.88 -26.50 7.52
CA ASP A 138 -14.77 -27.28 6.28
C ASP A 138 -13.69 -28.38 6.42
N PRO A 139 -14.07 -29.68 6.36
CA PRO A 139 -13.15 -30.80 6.53
C PRO A 139 -12.04 -30.86 5.47
N ASN A 140 -12.25 -30.27 4.29
CA ASN A 140 -11.27 -30.31 3.20
C ASN A 140 -10.20 -29.24 3.33
N ARG A 141 -10.37 -28.29 4.26
CA ARG A 141 -9.57 -27.07 4.33
C ARG A 141 -9.08 -26.77 5.76
N HIS A 142 -8.76 -27.81 6.53
CA HIS A 142 -8.34 -27.71 7.93
C HIS A 142 -7.24 -26.67 8.18
N ALA A 143 -6.14 -26.69 7.43
CA ALA A 143 -5.03 -25.76 7.63
C ALA A 143 -5.41 -24.31 7.28
N ASP A 144 -6.23 -24.11 6.24
CA ASP A 144 -6.74 -22.79 5.86
C ASP A 144 -7.69 -22.26 6.94
N ALA A 145 -8.59 -23.12 7.44
CA ALA A 145 -9.54 -22.79 8.50
C ALA A 145 -8.82 -22.39 9.79
N PHE A 146 -7.80 -23.14 10.20
CA PHE A 146 -7.03 -22.82 11.39
C PHE A 146 -6.32 -21.46 11.26
N ALA A 147 -5.71 -21.18 10.11
CA ALA A 147 -5.04 -19.91 9.87
C ALA A 147 -6.03 -18.73 9.87
N ASP A 148 -7.22 -18.94 9.32
CA ASP A 148 -8.29 -17.95 9.28
C ASP A 148 -8.87 -17.67 10.68
N LEU A 149 -9.11 -18.73 11.46
CA LEU A 149 -9.55 -18.67 12.86
C LEU A 149 -8.51 -17.98 13.76
N ALA A 150 -7.21 -18.24 13.55
CA ALA A 150 -6.14 -17.55 14.28
C ALA A 150 -6.19 -16.03 14.07
N PHE A 151 -6.41 -15.60 12.82
CA PHE A 151 -6.58 -14.19 12.52
C PHE A 151 -7.87 -13.62 13.12
N TYR A 152 -8.97 -14.36 13.00
CA TYR A 152 -10.27 -13.98 13.56
C TYR A 152 -10.21 -13.77 15.08
N PHE A 153 -9.72 -14.75 15.86
CA PHE A 153 -9.65 -14.61 17.32
C PHE A 153 -8.68 -13.51 17.77
N ARG A 154 -7.58 -13.29 17.04
CA ARG A 154 -6.65 -12.19 17.32
C ARG A 154 -7.25 -10.82 17.06
N GLN A 155 -8.02 -10.64 15.98
CA GLN A 155 -8.64 -9.35 15.67
C GLN A 155 -9.85 -9.07 16.55
N THR A 156 -10.71 -10.06 16.77
CA THR A 156 -11.97 -9.90 17.49
C THR A 156 -11.78 -9.85 19.01
N TYR A 157 -10.89 -10.69 19.55
CA TYR A 157 -10.73 -10.87 21.00
C TYR A 157 -9.33 -10.57 21.51
N GLN A 158 -8.38 -10.21 20.64
CA GLN A 158 -6.96 -10.01 21.00
C GLN A 158 -6.32 -11.27 21.62
N LEU A 159 -6.86 -12.45 21.29
CA LEU A 159 -6.37 -13.74 21.75
C LEU A 159 -5.53 -14.42 20.67
N GLU A 160 -4.34 -14.87 21.05
CA GLU A 160 -3.51 -15.75 20.22
C GLU A 160 -3.89 -17.21 20.49
N ILE A 161 -4.04 -18.01 19.42
CA ILE A 161 -4.34 -19.44 19.53
C ILE A 161 -3.08 -20.30 19.34
N ASP A 162 -2.97 -21.43 20.05
CA ASP A 162 -1.81 -22.32 19.96
C ASP A 162 -1.63 -22.83 18.53
N ALA A 163 -0.56 -22.39 17.85
CA ALA A 163 -0.24 -22.72 16.45
C ALA A 163 -0.21 -24.22 16.15
N SER A 164 0.02 -25.06 17.16
CA SER A 164 -0.01 -26.51 17.00
C SER A 164 -1.39 -27.09 16.73
N GLY A 165 -2.48 -26.34 16.99
CA GLY A 165 -3.84 -26.68 16.59
C GLY A 165 -4.04 -26.77 15.07
N SER A 166 -3.09 -26.26 14.27
CA SER A 166 -3.06 -26.45 12.80
C SER A 166 -2.80 -27.90 12.37
N ASP A 167 -2.26 -28.74 13.25
CA ASP A 167 -2.06 -30.16 12.98
C ASP A 167 -3.39 -30.92 13.16
N VAL A 168 -3.92 -31.43 12.05
CA VAL A 168 -5.16 -32.22 12.04
C VAL A 168 -5.14 -33.41 13.01
N CYS A 169 -3.97 -33.98 13.32
CA CYS A 169 -3.86 -35.09 14.25
C CYS A 169 -3.53 -34.69 15.70
N ARG A 170 -3.69 -33.40 16.05
CA ARG A 170 -3.39 -32.85 17.38
C ARG A 170 -4.19 -33.56 18.49
N PRO A 171 -3.53 -34.04 19.56
CA PRO A 171 -4.21 -34.65 20.70
C PRO A 171 -4.77 -33.57 21.63
N CYS A 172 -6.00 -33.77 22.09
CA CYS A 172 -6.66 -32.96 23.11
C CYS A 172 -6.88 -33.81 24.36
N PHE A 173 -6.05 -33.62 25.39
CA PHE A 173 -6.19 -34.34 26.67
C PHE A 173 -7.55 -34.07 27.31
N VAL A 174 -8.17 -35.13 27.83
CA VAL A 174 -9.46 -35.05 28.51
C VAL A 174 -9.27 -34.35 29.86
N GLY A 175 -10.05 -33.28 30.07
CA GLY A 175 -10.05 -32.48 31.30
C GLY A 175 -11.25 -32.76 32.19
N TYR A 176 -11.43 -31.90 33.18
CA TYR A 176 -12.63 -31.85 34.00
C TYR A 176 -13.06 -30.38 34.14
N ASP A 177 -14.24 -30.04 33.61
CA ASP A 177 -14.84 -28.72 33.75
C ASP A 177 -16.36 -28.88 34.00
N PRO A 178 -16.86 -28.73 35.24
CA PRO A 178 -18.28 -28.83 35.54
C PRO A 178 -19.10 -27.68 34.93
N ASN A 179 -18.45 -26.59 34.51
CA ASN A 179 -19.08 -25.41 33.92
C ASN A 179 -18.91 -25.36 32.40
N LEU A 180 -18.52 -26.48 31.76
CA LEU A 180 -18.34 -26.59 30.31
C LEU A 180 -19.57 -26.03 29.58
N TYR A 181 -19.31 -25.20 28.58
CA TYR A 181 -20.34 -24.57 27.76
C TYR A 181 -20.51 -25.31 26.44
N VAL A 182 -21.76 -25.54 26.04
CA VAL A 182 -22.15 -26.11 24.74
C VAL A 182 -23.13 -25.15 24.09
N ASN A 183 -22.89 -24.82 22.82
CA ASN A 183 -23.81 -24.04 21.99
C ASN A 183 -24.38 -24.92 20.87
N PRO A 184 -25.59 -25.49 21.04
CA PRO A 184 -26.22 -26.31 20.00
C PRO A 184 -26.57 -25.55 18.71
N LEU A 185 -26.54 -24.21 18.74
CA LEU A 185 -26.84 -23.33 17.62
C LEU A 185 -25.58 -22.72 16.97
N ALA A 186 -24.39 -23.21 17.34
CA ALA A 186 -23.15 -22.72 16.75
C ALA A 186 -23.15 -22.91 15.23
N GLU A 187 -22.73 -21.87 14.51
CA GLU A 187 -22.61 -21.90 13.06
C GLU A 187 -21.26 -22.51 12.65
N PRO A 188 -21.19 -23.32 11.58
CA PRO A 188 -19.91 -23.75 11.01
C PRO A 188 -19.11 -22.53 10.56
N TYR A 189 -17.84 -22.45 10.97
CA TYR A 189 -16.98 -21.33 10.61
C TYR A 189 -16.72 -21.29 9.10
N PRO A 190 -17.18 -20.24 8.38
CA PRO A 190 -16.94 -20.11 6.95
C PRO A 190 -15.52 -19.57 6.74
N ILE A 191 -14.67 -20.27 5.98
CA ILE A 191 -13.30 -19.80 5.73
C ILE A 191 -13.33 -18.52 4.88
N LYS A 192 -13.03 -17.38 5.50
CA LYS A 192 -13.16 -16.02 4.92
C LYS A 192 -11.90 -15.58 4.15
N GLY A 193 -10.78 -16.30 4.29
CA GLY A 193 -9.54 -16.01 3.58
C GLY A 193 -8.81 -14.77 4.09
N LEU A 194 -8.95 -14.50 5.39
CA LEU A 194 -8.29 -13.45 6.18
C LEU A 194 -6.79 -13.69 6.27
N ALA A 195 -6.34 -14.94 6.32
CA ALA A 195 -4.93 -15.29 6.36
C ALA A 195 -4.26 -15.22 4.98
N LYS A 196 -3.15 -14.46 4.87
CA LYS A 196 -2.29 -14.45 3.66
C LYS A 196 -1.70 -15.85 3.45
N ARG A 197 -1.89 -16.41 2.25
CA ARG A 197 -1.35 -17.73 1.87
C ARG A 197 0.18 -17.66 1.89
N LYS A 198 0.86 -18.46 2.72
CA LYS A 198 2.31 -18.65 2.61
C LYS A 198 2.60 -19.26 1.23
N GLU A 199 3.57 -18.69 0.52
CA GLU A 199 3.98 -19.15 -0.82
C GLU A 199 4.39 -20.63 -0.80
N LYS A 200 4.16 -21.33 -1.91
CA LYS A 200 4.48 -22.76 -2.03
C LYS A 200 5.99 -22.99 -1.85
N PRO A 201 6.40 -24.17 -1.33
CA PRO A 201 7.81 -24.50 -1.14
C PRO A 201 8.59 -24.39 -2.45
N LYS A 202 9.80 -23.81 -2.37
CA LYS A 202 10.74 -23.73 -3.48
C LYS A 202 11.05 -25.13 -4.01
N THR A 203 11.22 -25.25 -5.32
CA THR A 203 11.57 -26.52 -5.99
C THR A 203 12.98 -26.99 -5.61
N ASP A 204 13.27 -28.31 -5.66
CA ASP A 204 14.59 -28.88 -5.34
C ASP A 204 15.76 -28.23 -6.09
N ILE A 205 15.50 -27.72 -7.30
CA ILE A 205 16.48 -27.01 -8.13
C ILE A 205 16.81 -25.62 -7.55
N GLN A 206 15.82 -24.93 -6.97
CA GLN A 206 15.98 -23.65 -6.28
C GLN A 206 16.65 -23.85 -4.91
N ILE A 207 16.30 -24.92 -4.19
CA ILE A 207 16.93 -25.27 -2.91
C ILE A 207 18.43 -25.51 -3.07
N ARG A 208 18.84 -26.27 -4.11
CA ARG A 208 20.27 -26.53 -4.37
C ARG A 208 21.05 -25.29 -4.82
N LYS A 209 20.44 -24.40 -5.60
CA LYS A 209 21.07 -23.12 -6.02
C LYS A 209 21.24 -22.16 -4.84
N ASP A 210 20.22 -22.00 -4.01
CA ASP A 210 20.26 -21.14 -2.83
C ASP A 210 21.27 -21.67 -1.80
N ALA A 211 21.29 -22.98 -1.54
CA ALA A 211 22.29 -23.60 -0.64
C ALA A 211 23.74 -23.34 -1.11
N THR A 212 23.99 -23.38 -2.41
CA THR A 212 25.33 -23.13 -2.99
C THR A 212 25.72 -21.66 -2.89
N GLU A 213 24.79 -20.72 -3.08
CA GLU A 213 25.06 -19.29 -2.96
C GLU A 213 25.26 -18.88 -1.49
N VAL A 214 24.44 -19.40 -0.58
CA VAL A 214 24.56 -19.17 0.87
C VAL A 214 25.88 -19.77 1.38
N PHE A 215 26.26 -20.98 0.96
CA PHE A 215 27.57 -21.56 1.32
C PHE A 215 28.73 -20.67 0.88
N ARG A 216 28.73 -20.18 -0.37
CA ARG A 216 29.77 -19.27 -0.88
C ARG A 216 29.85 -17.96 -0.11
N HIS A 217 28.71 -17.41 0.29
CA HIS A 217 28.67 -16.18 1.07
C HIS A 217 29.22 -16.41 2.49
N VAL A 218 28.80 -17.48 3.16
CA VAL A 218 29.33 -17.83 4.48
C VAL A 218 30.82 -18.12 4.41
N ALA A 219 31.29 -18.91 3.44
CA ALA A 219 32.71 -19.20 3.25
C ALA A 219 33.56 -17.93 3.04
N ALA A 220 33.11 -17.00 2.20
CA ALA A 220 33.82 -15.73 1.98
C ALA A 220 33.90 -14.86 3.24
N VAL A 221 32.88 -14.89 4.10
CA VAL A 221 32.92 -14.18 5.39
C VAL A 221 33.85 -14.89 6.38
N VAL A 222 33.87 -16.23 6.40
CA VAL A 222 34.83 -17.00 7.20
C VAL A 222 36.27 -16.74 6.77
N GLU A 223 36.56 -16.66 5.46
CA GLU A 223 37.87 -16.27 4.96
C GLU A 223 38.30 -14.88 5.46
N ARG A 224 37.37 -13.92 5.51
CA ARG A 224 37.65 -12.58 6.07
C ARG A 224 37.92 -12.61 7.57
N ILE A 225 37.19 -13.43 8.33
CA ILE A 225 37.44 -13.65 9.77
C ILE A 225 38.84 -14.25 9.98
N VAL A 226 39.19 -15.27 9.19
CA VAL A 226 40.50 -15.93 9.25
C VAL A 226 41.62 -14.97 8.87
N ALA A 227 41.43 -14.15 7.84
CA ALA A 227 42.39 -13.14 7.40
C ALA A 227 42.58 -12.03 8.44
N ALA A 228 41.50 -11.60 9.09
CA ALA A 228 41.53 -10.58 10.15
C ALA A 228 42.04 -11.13 11.50
N ARG A 229 42.08 -12.47 11.67
CA ARG A 229 42.45 -13.17 12.92
C ARG A 229 41.64 -12.69 14.13
N VAL A 230 40.33 -12.48 13.95
CA VAL A 230 39.42 -12.01 14.99
C VAL A 230 38.67 -13.20 15.58
N ASP A 231 38.67 -13.31 16.91
CA ASP A 231 37.79 -14.25 17.62
C ASP A 231 36.39 -13.66 17.74
N ILE A 232 35.44 -14.24 17.00
CA ILE A 232 34.02 -13.85 17.00
C ILE A 232 33.14 -14.78 17.84
N THR A 233 33.76 -15.71 18.58
CA THR A 233 33.03 -16.72 19.37
C THR A 233 32.69 -16.24 20.78
N GLY A 234 33.12 -15.02 21.14
CA GLY A 234 32.77 -14.25 22.33
C GLY A 234 32.60 -15.07 23.60
N ASN A 235 31.44 -14.92 24.26
CA ASN A 235 31.08 -15.80 25.36
C ASN A 235 30.86 -17.21 24.81
N TYR A 236 31.89 -18.06 24.99
CA TYR A 236 32.03 -19.44 24.49
C TYR A 236 30.79 -20.33 24.68
N SER A 237 29.89 -19.98 25.60
CA SER A 237 28.65 -20.71 25.83
C SER A 237 27.49 -20.32 24.91
N HIS A 238 27.39 -19.05 24.50
CA HIS A 238 26.22 -18.51 23.81
C HIS A 238 26.49 -18.19 22.33
N GLU A 239 27.52 -17.40 22.03
CA GLU A 239 27.81 -16.98 20.65
C GLU A 239 28.38 -18.15 19.83
N TRP A 240 29.30 -18.92 20.42
CA TRP A 240 29.82 -20.15 19.81
C TRP A 240 28.71 -21.16 19.47
N LEU A 241 27.71 -21.32 20.34
CA LEU A 241 26.55 -22.18 20.10
C LEU A 241 25.68 -21.66 18.94
N LEU A 242 25.45 -20.36 18.87
CA LEU A 242 24.69 -19.74 17.79
C LEU A 242 25.41 -19.88 16.44
N ILE A 243 26.74 -19.73 16.43
CA ILE A 243 27.56 -19.95 15.24
C ILE A 243 27.45 -21.42 14.80
N ALA A 244 27.52 -22.38 15.73
CA ALA A 244 27.34 -23.81 15.42
C ALA A 244 25.97 -24.09 14.76
N PHE A 245 24.88 -23.55 15.33
CA PHE A 245 23.54 -23.71 14.74
C PHE A 245 23.39 -23.03 13.38
N CYS A 246 24.06 -21.90 13.15
CA CYS A 246 24.07 -21.21 11.86
C CYS A 246 24.83 -22.01 10.81
N MET A 247 26.02 -22.50 11.14
CA MET A 247 26.84 -23.31 10.22
C MET A 247 26.16 -24.65 9.92
N ALA A 248 25.41 -25.23 10.87
CA ALA A 248 24.60 -26.43 10.65
C ALA A 248 23.48 -26.25 9.59
N THR A 249 23.07 -25.01 9.27
CA THR A 249 22.13 -24.75 8.16
C THR A 249 22.72 -25.09 6.79
N LEU A 250 24.05 -25.21 6.70
CA LEU A 250 24.79 -25.66 5.51
C LEU A 250 25.01 -27.18 5.49
N SER A 251 24.35 -27.93 6.38
CA SER A 251 24.58 -29.37 6.56
C SER A 251 26.05 -29.68 6.91
N GLU A 252 26.55 -30.85 6.53
CA GLU A 252 27.91 -31.31 6.87
C GLU A 252 29.01 -30.39 6.31
N ASP A 253 28.76 -29.71 5.19
CA ASP A 253 29.72 -28.79 4.57
C ASP A 253 30.05 -27.60 5.49
N GLY A 254 29.15 -27.23 6.41
CA GLY A 254 29.38 -26.17 7.39
C GLY A 254 30.38 -26.53 8.50
N ARG A 255 30.73 -27.82 8.67
CA ARG A 255 31.60 -28.29 9.76
C ARG A 255 32.98 -27.66 9.66
N ALA A 256 33.60 -27.72 8.48
CA ALA A 256 34.94 -27.16 8.25
C ALA A 256 34.98 -25.65 8.54
N LEU A 257 33.94 -24.92 8.12
CA LEU A 257 33.79 -23.49 8.37
C LEU A 257 33.63 -23.17 9.85
N PHE A 258 32.89 -24.01 10.59
CA PHE A 258 32.74 -23.88 12.04
C PHE A 258 34.08 -24.04 12.78
N HIS A 259 34.91 -25.02 12.39
CA HIS A 259 36.24 -25.18 12.96
C HIS A 259 37.16 -24.00 12.63
N GLN A 260 37.10 -23.47 11.40
CA GLN A 260 37.90 -22.30 10.99
C GLN A 260 37.57 -21.03 11.76
N VAL A 261 36.32 -20.84 12.17
CA VAL A 261 35.92 -19.73 13.05
C VAL A 261 36.31 -20.02 14.50
N SER A 262 36.10 -21.26 14.95
CA SER A 262 36.33 -21.64 16.35
C SER A 262 37.80 -21.69 16.74
N GLN A 263 38.73 -21.89 15.79
CA GLN A 263 40.18 -22.03 16.08
C GLN A 263 40.82 -20.79 16.71
N PHE A 264 40.19 -19.62 16.62
CA PHE A 264 40.69 -18.38 17.22
C PHE A 264 40.31 -18.25 18.69
N ASN A 265 39.42 -19.10 19.21
CA ASN A 265 39.09 -19.13 20.62
C ASN A 265 40.22 -19.79 21.44
N PRO A 266 40.68 -19.18 22.55
CA PRO A 266 41.72 -19.75 23.42
C PRO A 266 41.40 -21.14 24.00
N ASN A 267 40.11 -21.49 24.12
CA ASN A 267 39.63 -22.76 24.67
C ASN A 267 39.23 -23.77 23.59
N TYR A 268 39.57 -23.53 22.32
CA TYR A 268 39.20 -24.40 21.22
C TYR A 268 39.83 -25.79 21.36
N MET A 269 38.96 -26.81 21.42
CA MET A 269 39.33 -28.21 21.26
C MET A 269 38.61 -28.79 20.05
N VAL A 270 39.35 -29.54 19.22
CA VAL A 270 38.83 -30.13 17.99
C VAL A 270 37.67 -31.07 18.30
N GLU A 271 37.83 -31.92 19.32
CA GLU A 271 36.85 -32.90 19.77
C GLU A 271 35.55 -32.24 20.25
N ASP A 272 35.66 -31.19 21.07
CA ASP A 272 34.50 -30.42 21.58
C ASP A 272 33.73 -29.74 20.45
N ALA A 273 34.45 -29.14 19.48
CA ALA A 273 33.81 -28.51 18.32
C ALA A 273 33.09 -29.53 17.43
N ASP A 274 33.65 -30.72 17.27
CA ASP A 274 33.09 -31.77 16.42
C ASP A 274 31.83 -32.40 17.04
N GLU A 275 31.86 -32.65 18.35
CA GLU A 275 30.69 -33.10 19.13
C GLU A 275 29.61 -32.02 19.09
N LYS A 276 29.99 -30.75 19.28
CA LYS A 276 29.06 -29.62 19.28
C LYS A 276 28.38 -29.43 17.94
N PHE A 277 29.14 -29.53 16.84
CA PHE A 277 28.58 -29.38 15.50
C PHE A 277 27.66 -30.54 15.13
N THR A 278 28.03 -31.77 15.52
CA THR A 278 27.18 -32.96 15.33
C THR A 278 25.85 -32.82 16.08
N ASN A 279 25.88 -32.31 17.31
CA ASN A 279 24.68 -31.98 18.06
C ASN A 279 23.88 -30.85 17.39
N ALA A 280 24.56 -29.82 16.87
CA ALA A 280 23.92 -28.70 16.19
C ALA A 280 23.18 -29.12 14.91
N ILE A 281 23.72 -30.02 14.09
CA ILE A 281 23.01 -30.57 12.92
C ILE A 281 21.70 -31.25 13.33
N GLN A 282 21.70 -31.98 14.45
CA GLN A 282 20.54 -32.74 14.90
C GLN A 282 19.50 -31.87 15.62
N THR A 283 19.90 -30.73 16.17
CA THR A 283 19.06 -29.92 17.07
C THR A 283 18.77 -28.50 16.57
N THR A 284 19.45 -28.04 15.52
CA THR A 284 19.26 -26.69 14.97
C THR A 284 17.83 -26.51 14.47
N ARG A 285 17.24 -25.35 14.78
CA ARG A 285 15.97 -24.89 14.23
C ARG A 285 16.14 -23.76 13.22
N PHE A 286 17.38 -23.34 12.96
CA PHE A 286 17.66 -22.30 11.98
C PHE A 286 17.52 -22.85 10.57
N THR A 287 16.94 -22.04 9.69
CA THR A 287 16.79 -22.33 8.26
C THR A 287 17.69 -21.45 7.38
N HIS A 288 18.40 -20.49 7.98
CA HIS A 288 19.32 -19.56 7.31
C HIS A 288 20.40 -19.07 8.30
N PRO A 289 21.66 -18.87 7.88
CA PRO A 289 22.76 -18.46 8.77
C PRO A 289 22.77 -16.94 9.05
N TRP A 290 21.60 -16.30 9.21
CA TRP A 290 21.50 -14.84 9.35
C TRP A 290 22.19 -14.31 10.63
N LYS A 291 22.09 -15.07 11.72
CA LYS A 291 22.65 -14.69 13.02
C LYS A 291 24.18 -14.70 13.01
N PHE A 292 24.81 -15.59 12.22
CA PHE A 292 26.26 -15.57 11.98
C PHE A 292 26.72 -14.26 11.33
N PHE A 293 26.00 -13.76 10.31
CA PHE A 293 26.35 -12.47 9.71
C PHE A 293 26.16 -11.29 10.66
N GLN A 294 25.16 -11.35 11.54
CA GLN A 294 24.99 -10.33 12.57
C GLN A 294 26.18 -10.34 13.55
N ILE A 295 26.55 -11.51 14.08
CA ILE A 295 27.70 -11.66 14.98
C ILE A 295 28.98 -11.17 14.27
N ALA A 296 29.24 -11.60 13.03
CA ALA A 296 30.42 -11.13 12.30
C ALA A 296 30.46 -9.60 12.13
N LYS A 297 29.31 -8.96 11.88
CA LYS A 297 29.20 -7.50 11.77
C LYS A 297 29.45 -6.79 13.10
N ASP A 298 28.98 -7.35 14.22
CA ASP A 298 29.20 -6.82 15.57
C ASP A 298 30.70 -6.82 15.93
N TYR A 299 31.49 -7.73 15.35
CA TYR A 299 32.95 -7.79 15.45
C TYR A 299 33.68 -7.05 14.30
N ASN A 300 33.00 -6.11 13.61
CA ASN A 300 33.54 -5.29 12.52
C ASN A 300 34.07 -6.06 11.30
N ILE A 301 33.53 -7.25 11.00
CA ILE A 301 33.84 -7.99 9.77
C ILE A 301 32.89 -7.59 8.64
N ASP A 302 33.42 -7.34 7.44
CA ASP A 302 32.60 -7.12 6.25
C ASP A 302 31.83 -8.40 5.87
N VAL A 303 30.50 -8.32 5.93
CA VAL A 303 29.58 -9.40 5.57
C VAL A 303 28.99 -9.26 4.17
N SER A 304 29.54 -8.39 3.33
CA SER A 304 29.12 -8.22 1.94
C SER A 304 29.26 -9.51 1.12
N LYS A 305 28.32 -9.78 0.20
CA LYS A 305 28.41 -10.93 -0.72
C LYS A 305 29.70 -10.84 -1.57
N PRO A 306 30.41 -11.95 -1.81
CA PRO A 306 31.59 -11.95 -2.68
C PRO A 306 31.19 -11.55 -4.11
N ARG A 307 31.96 -10.64 -4.74
CA ARG A 307 31.79 -10.30 -6.16
C ARG A 307 32.10 -11.55 -6.99
N ARG A 308 31.28 -11.85 -8.01
CA ARG A 308 31.57 -12.96 -8.94
C ARG A 308 32.91 -12.72 -9.62
N GLU A 309 33.90 -13.54 -9.28
CA GLU A 309 35.16 -13.58 -10.03
C GLU A 309 34.88 -14.05 -11.45
N LYS A 310 35.43 -13.31 -12.42
CA LYS A 310 35.50 -13.74 -13.82
C LYS A 310 36.39 -14.98 -13.84
N LYS A 311 35.90 -16.08 -14.42
CA LYS A 311 36.71 -17.27 -14.70
C LYS A 311 37.97 -16.87 -15.45
N GLU A 312 39.13 -17.08 -14.84
CA GLU A 312 40.44 -16.95 -15.46
C GLU A 312 40.60 -18.02 -16.55
N THR A 313 41.00 -17.56 -17.73
CA THR A 313 41.53 -18.37 -18.83
C THR A 313 42.96 -18.79 -18.52
N ALA A 314 43.32 -19.99 -18.98
CA ALA A 314 44.60 -20.69 -18.81
C ALA A 314 45.86 -19.86 -19.19
N PRO A 315 47.07 -20.28 -18.76
CA PRO A 315 48.27 -19.44 -18.73
C PRO A 315 48.80 -19.11 -20.13
N GLU A 316 49.05 -17.82 -20.39
CA GLU A 316 49.82 -17.34 -21.54
C GLU A 316 51.31 -17.70 -21.38
N GLU A 317 51.86 -18.28 -22.44
CA GLU A 317 53.28 -18.55 -22.63
C GLU A 317 54.12 -17.25 -22.63
N SER A 318 55.36 -17.42 -22.18
CA SER A 318 56.43 -16.44 -22.01
C SER A 318 56.59 -15.42 -23.16
N LYS A 319 56.63 -14.12 -22.82
CA LYS A 319 57.17 -13.06 -23.68
C LYS A 319 58.70 -12.91 -23.47
N PRO A 320 59.52 -12.76 -24.54
CA PRO A 320 60.95 -12.47 -24.42
C PRO A 320 61.21 -11.03 -23.97
N GLN A 321 62.32 -10.83 -23.26
CA GLN A 321 62.87 -9.53 -22.82
C GLN A 321 63.26 -8.62 -24.02
N PRO A 322 63.19 -7.28 -23.87
CA PRO A 322 63.72 -6.36 -24.86
C PRO A 322 65.21 -6.04 -24.61
N ASP A 323 65.99 -6.09 -25.68
CA ASP A 323 67.37 -5.61 -25.76
C ASP A 323 67.41 -4.07 -25.75
N PRO A 324 68.36 -3.41 -25.05
CA PRO A 324 68.40 -1.96 -24.93
C PRO A 324 69.45 -1.34 -25.86
N GLU A 325 69.09 -0.99 -27.10
CA GLU A 325 69.94 -0.08 -27.90
C GLU A 325 69.18 0.56 -29.07
N ALA A 326 68.79 1.84 -28.94
CA ALA A 326 68.67 2.78 -30.07
C ALA A 326 68.54 4.23 -29.58
N LYS A 327 69.43 5.09 -30.11
CA LYS A 327 69.50 6.55 -29.90
C LYS A 327 68.31 7.30 -30.54
N PRO A 328 67.99 8.52 -30.06
CA PRO A 328 66.84 9.28 -30.52
C PRO A 328 67.15 10.04 -31.82
N VAL A 329 66.22 10.03 -32.79
CA VAL A 329 66.25 10.95 -33.92
C VAL A 329 64.84 11.50 -34.21
N ASP A 330 64.83 12.83 -34.25
CA ASP A 330 63.86 13.85 -34.68
C ASP A 330 62.45 13.48 -35.17
N LYS A 331 61.49 14.22 -34.61
CA LYS A 331 60.14 14.44 -35.14
C LYS A 331 60.18 15.21 -36.46
N PRO A 332 59.20 14.94 -37.35
CA PRO A 332 58.54 16.01 -38.07
C PRO A 332 57.05 16.10 -37.72
N LYS A 333 56.71 17.28 -37.20
CA LYS A 333 55.55 18.15 -37.45
C LYS A 333 54.20 17.53 -37.86
N LYS A 334 53.19 17.90 -37.05
CA LYS A 334 51.83 18.33 -37.42
C LYS A 334 51.45 18.06 -38.89
N ALA A 335 50.79 16.93 -39.12
CA ALA A 335 49.81 16.80 -40.19
C ALA A 335 48.44 16.66 -39.50
N GLU A 336 47.47 17.38 -40.03
CA GLU A 336 46.08 17.45 -39.59
C GLU A 336 45.54 16.04 -39.28
N ARG A 337 45.04 15.84 -38.06
CA ARG A 337 44.15 14.71 -37.77
C ARG A 337 42.88 14.96 -38.56
N ILE A 338 42.82 14.44 -39.78
CA ILE A 338 41.55 14.08 -40.41
C ILE A 338 40.87 13.17 -39.39
N LEU A 339 39.86 13.68 -38.70
CA LEU A 339 38.98 12.92 -37.82
C LEU A 339 38.37 11.82 -38.69
N SER A 340 38.84 10.58 -38.56
CA SER A 340 38.24 9.46 -39.27
C SER A 340 36.77 9.38 -38.85
N GLN A 341 35.85 9.54 -39.81
CA GLN A 341 34.45 9.20 -39.60
C GLN A 341 34.39 7.68 -39.43
N ASN A 342 34.28 7.23 -38.19
CA ASN A 342 34.19 5.81 -37.87
C ASN A 342 32.77 5.25 -38.05
N VAL A 343 31.82 6.11 -38.43
CA VAL A 343 30.42 5.75 -38.72
C VAL A 343 30.02 6.44 -40.02
N ASP A 344 29.39 5.69 -40.91
CA ASP A 344 28.95 6.14 -42.22
C ASP A 344 27.51 5.67 -42.48
N TYR A 345 26.69 6.58 -43.01
CA TYR A 345 25.30 6.35 -43.38
C TYR A 345 25.21 6.21 -44.89
N ARG A 346 25.27 4.96 -45.37
CA ARG A 346 25.26 4.62 -46.80
C ARG A 346 24.23 3.56 -47.10
N ASP A 347 23.67 3.63 -48.31
CA ASP A 347 22.61 2.74 -48.80
C ASP A 347 21.40 2.65 -47.85
N GLY A 348 21.15 3.71 -47.08
CA GLY A 348 20.08 3.77 -46.08
C GLY A 348 20.29 2.89 -44.84
N GLY A 349 21.49 2.34 -44.67
CA GLY A 349 21.93 1.59 -43.50
C GLY A 349 22.98 2.33 -42.66
N ILE A 350 23.48 1.65 -41.62
CA ILE A 350 24.52 2.13 -40.70
C ILE A 350 25.74 1.23 -40.84
N TRP A 351 26.89 1.85 -41.11
CA TRP A 351 28.17 1.18 -41.25
C TRP A 351 29.17 1.75 -40.25
N ILE A 352 29.95 0.88 -39.63
CA ILE A 352 30.92 1.25 -38.59
C ILE A 352 32.30 0.71 -38.98
N TRP A 353 33.32 1.57 -38.86
CA TRP A 353 34.70 1.25 -39.17
C TRP A 353 35.39 0.58 -37.98
N VAL A 354 35.83 -0.66 -38.17
CA VAL A 354 36.46 -1.46 -37.11
C VAL A 354 37.65 -2.22 -37.70
N THR A 355 38.82 -2.12 -37.06
CA THR A 355 40.02 -2.92 -37.45
C THR A 355 40.31 -2.92 -38.96
N LYS A 356 40.28 -1.74 -39.58
CA LYS A 356 40.55 -1.50 -41.02
C LYS A 356 39.48 -1.99 -42.01
N ASN A 357 38.28 -2.39 -41.57
CA ASN A 357 37.16 -2.75 -42.44
C ASN A 357 35.86 -2.05 -42.01
N TRP A 358 34.95 -1.83 -42.96
CA TRP A 358 33.59 -1.38 -42.69
C TRP A 358 32.67 -2.58 -42.39
N ILE A 359 31.94 -2.51 -41.29
CA ILE A 359 30.96 -3.51 -40.88
C ILE A 359 29.56 -2.89 -40.96
N CYS A 360 28.66 -3.54 -41.70
CA CYS A 360 27.26 -3.15 -41.73
C CYS A 360 26.57 -3.62 -40.44
N VAL A 361 26.08 -2.67 -39.65
CA VAL A 361 25.36 -2.97 -38.41
C VAL A 361 23.85 -2.82 -38.56
N ALA A 362 23.39 -2.08 -39.57
CA ALA A 362 21.99 -2.01 -39.97
C ALA A 362 21.90 -1.83 -41.49
N GLU A 363 21.01 -2.56 -42.15
CA GLU A 363 20.92 -2.58 -43.63
C GLU A 363 19.82 -1.64 -44.16
N ASN A 364 18.72 -1.44 -43.42
CA ASN A 364 17.49 -0.83 -43.95
C ASN A 364 17.01 0.40 -43.19
N PHE A 365 17.79 0.90 -42.24
CA PHE A 365 17.45 2.09 -41.48
C PHE A 365 18.67 2.81 -40.91
N GLN A 366 18.49 4.10 -40.63
CA GLN A 366 19.43 4.98 -39.93
C GLN A 366 18.82 5.44 -38.61
N ILE A 367 19.66 5.78 -37.63
CA ILE A 367 19.23 6.23 -36.30
C ILE A 367 19.78 7.64 -36.08
N TYR A 368 18.95 8.55 -35.60
CA TYR A 368 19.33 9.89 -35.15
C TYR A 368 18.80 10.11 -33.74
N VAL A 369 19.42 11.00 -32.97
CA VAL A 369 18.86 11.46 -31.69
C VAL A 369 18.07 12.73 -31.97
N LYS A 370 16.79 12.72 -31.62
CA LYS A 370 15.91 13.88 -31.79
C LYS A 370 15.87 14.74 -30.54
N TYR A 371 15.70 14.11 -29.38
CA TYR A 371 15.72 14.76 -28.06
C TYR A 371 16.44 13.87 -27.05
N CYS A 372 17.22 14.50 -26.17
CA CYS A 372 17.54 13.93 -24.87
C CYS A 372 16.55 14.52 -23.88
N THR A 373 15.84 13.67 -23.14
CA THR A 373 14.89 14.10 -22.12
C THR A 373 15.39 13.75 -20.73
N GLU A 374 15.11 14.59 -19.74
CA GLU A 374 15.53 14.41 -18.35
C GLU A 374 14.34 14.73 -17.44
N ASP A 375 13.98 13.82 -16.53
CA ASP A 375 12.89 14.04 -15.58
C ASP A 375 13.36 14.68 -14.26
N GLU A 376 12.41 14.91 -13.36
CA GLU A 376 12.63 15.50 -12.02
C GLU A 376 13.57 14.69 -11.11
N ASN A 377 13.79 13.41 -11.41
CA ASN A 377 14.72 12.53 -10.69
C ASN A 377 16.10 12.47 -11.38
N GLU A 378 16.37 13.40 -12.31
CA GLU A 378 17.56 13.41 -13.17
C GLU A 378 17.69 12.16 -14.05
N GLU A 379 16.61 11.38 -14.25
CA GLU A 379 16.63 10.20 -15.10
C GLU A 379 16.51 10.60 -16.57
N LYS A 380 17.47 10.13 -17.37
CA LYS A 380 17.51 10.42 -18.81
C LYS A 380 16.73 9.42 -19.63
N SER A 381 16.09 9.90 -20.68
CA SER A 381 15.59 9.11 -21.80
C SER A 381 15.92 9.75 -23.14
N TRP A 382 15.83 8.98 -24.20
CA TRP A 382 16.25 9.39 -25.54
C TRP A 382 15.13 9.13 -26.53
N ILE A 383 14.76 10.16 -27.29
CA ILE A 383 13.84 10.02 -28.43
C ILE A 383 14.69 9.81 -29.67
N LEU A 384 14.68 8.57 -30.18
CA LEU A 384 15.40 8.21 -31.40
C LEU A 384 14.50 8.42 -32.62
N GLU A 385 15.04 9.07 -33.64
CA GLU A 385 14.46 9.17 -34.98
C GLU A 385 15.05 8.09 -35.88
N ILE A 386 14.18 7.29 -36.50
CA ILE A 386 14.60 6.18 -37.35
C ILE A 386 14.08 6.37 -38.77
N LEU A 387 15.02 6.65 -39.68
CA LEU A 387 14.75 6.76 -41.10
C LEU A 387 14.85 5.39 -41.74
N ARG A 388 13.77 4.91 -42.39
CA ARG A 388 13.72 3.59 -43.04
C ARG A 388 13.70 3.76 -44.55
N ILE A 389 14.43 2.91 -45.26
CA ILE A 389 14.48 2.95 -46.72
C ILE A 389 13.08 2.76 -47.31
N GLY A 390 12.69 3.65 -48.23
CA GLY A 390 11.41 3.57 -48.95
C GLY A 390 10.18 4.01 -48.13
N ILE A 391 10.36 4.46 -46.88
CA ILE A 391 9.26 4.97 -46.04
C ILE A 391 9.51 6.45 -45.77
N ALA A 392 8.64 7.31 -46.31
CA ALA A 392 8.77 8.77 -46.18
C ALA A 392 8.60 9.28 -44.73
N LYS A 393 7.86 8.54 -43.89
CA LYS A 393 7.65 8.92 -42.49
C LYS A 393 8.67 8.27 -41.55
N PRO A 394 9.49 9.04 -40.82
CA PRO A 394 10.35 8.53 -39.76
C PRO A 394 9.56 7.72 -38.72
N LEU A 395 10.22 6.74 -38.11
CA LEU A 395 9.73 6.04 -36.92
C LEU A 395 10.43 6.60 -35.69
N TYR A 396 9.66 6.99 -34.68
CA TYR A 396 10.21 7.51 -33.44
C TYR A 396 10.09 6.48 -32.32
N ILE A 397 11.15 6.34 -31.53
CA ILE A 397 11.21 5.38 -30.42
C ILE A 397 11.82 6.07 -29.20
N GLU A 398 11.04 6.17 -28.13
CA GLU A 398 11.55 6.58 -26.81
C GLU A 398 12.17 5.37 -26.09
N ILE A 399 13.38 5.56 -25.58
CA ILE A 399 14.14 4.54 -24.85
C ILE A 399 14.74 5.13 -23.57
N SER A 400 14.90 4.31 -22.53
CA SER A 400 15.56 4.75 -21.30
C SER A 400 17.06 4.96 -21.51
N HIS A 401 17.72 5.70 -20.63
CA HIS A 401 19.18 5.84 -20.66
C HIS A 401 19.88 4.48 -20.61
N GLU A 402 19.39 3.55 -19.80
CA GLU A 402 19.97 2.20 -19.70
C GLU A 402 19.78 1.38 -21.00
N GLU A 403 18.61 1.50 -21.65
CA GLU A 403 18.36 0.89 -22.96
C GLU A 403 19.28 1.46 -24.03
N PHE A 404 19.53 2.77 -24.01
CA PHE A 404 20.44 3.45 -24.92
C PHE A 404 21.91 3.06 -24.67
N CYS A 405 22.29 2.88 -23.41
CA CYS A 405 23.64 2.58 -22.96
C CYS A 405 24.07 1.11 -23.16
N SER A 406 23.14 0.19 -23.45
CA SER A 406 23.43 -1.24 -23.59
C SER A 406 23.15 -1.75 -25.00
N ALA A 407 24.17 -2.29 -25.68
CA ALA A 407 24.01 -2.84 -27.03
C ALA A 407 22.92 -3.93 -27.07
N THR A 408 22.85 -4.78 -26.05
CA THR A 408 21.84 -5.84 -25.97
C THR A 408 20.43 -5.28 -25.78
N LYS A 409 20.25 -4.31 -24.88
CA LYS A 409 18.93 -3.72 -24.62
C LYS A 409 18.44 -2.89 -25.80
N LEU A 410 19.30 -2.06 -26.40
CA LEU A 410 18.99 -1.28 -27.59
C LEU A 410 18.54 -2.18 -28.74
N LYS A 411 19.27 -3.28 -29.01
CA LYS A 411 18.87 -4.27 -30.01
C LYS A 411 17.47 -4.83 -29.76
N ASN A 412 17.21 -5.27 -28.54
CA ASN A 412 15.92 -5.88 -28.19
C ASN A 412 14.77 -4.88 -28.37
N LYS A 413 15.01 -3.62 -27.98
CA LYS A 413 14.05 -2.53 -28.14
C LYS A 413 13.77 -2.27 -29.62
N LEU A 414 14.80 -2.09 -30.45
CA LEU A 414 14.64 -1.92 -31.90
C LEU A 414 13.99 -3.13 -32.59
N ALA A 415 14.32 -4.36 -32.16
CA ALA A 415 13.74 -5.59 -32.70
C ALA A 415 12.22 -5.66 -32.45
N SER A 416 11.73 -5.14 -31.33
CA SER A 416 10.28 -5.04 -31.07
C SER A 416 9.53 -4.17 -32.09
N HIS A 417 10.25 -3.25 -32.76
CA HIS A 417 9.77 -2.42 -33.86
C HIS A 417 10.14 -2.99 -35.25
N ARG A 418 10.56 -4.27 -35.33
CA ARG A 418 11.00 -4.97 -36.55
C ARG A 418 12.25 -4.35 -37.19
N LEU A 419 13.12 -3.76 -36.39
CA LEU A 419 14.40 -3.20 -36.81
C LEU A 419 15.56 -4.07 -36.31
N ALA A 420 16.33 -4.64 -37.24
CA ALA A 420 17.45 -5.51 -36.90
C ALA A 420 18.76 -4.72 -36.81
N LEU A 421 19.30 -4.58 -35.59
CA LEU A 421 20.59 -3.93 -35.33
C LEU A 421 21.64 -4.96 -34.88
N LYS A 422 22.76 -5.08 -35.61
CA LYS A 422 23.86 -6.02 -35.35
C LYS A 422 25.07 -5.29 -34.70
N ILE A 423 24.89 -4.76 -33.48
CA ILE A 423 25.89 -3.92 -32.80
C ILE A 423 26.56 -4.58 -31.57
N THR A 424 27.85 -4.35 -31.30
CA THR A 424 28.50 -4.73 -30.01
C THR A 424 28.70 -3.50 -29.14
N ASP A 425 29.08 -3.63 -27.86
CA ASP A 425 29.34 -2.44 -27.01
C ASP A 425 30.46 -1.55 -27.59
N THR A 426 31.46 -2.16 -28.24
CA THR A 426 32.50 -1.42 -28.98
C THR A 426 31.90 -0.62 -30.14
N TYR A 427 31.02 -1.23 -30.93
CA TYR A 427 30.41 -0.56 -32.09
C TYR A 427 29.42 0.52 -31.63
N LEU A 428 28.75 0.31 -30.49
CA LEU A 428 27.86 1.29 -29.88
C LEU A 428 28.62 2.56 -29.46
N GLY A 429 29.84 2.42 -28.93
CA GLY A 429 30.70 3.56 -28.62
C GLY A 429 31.02 4.43 -29.84
N GLU A 430 31.30 3.82 -31.00
CA GLU A 430 31.51 4.57 -32.25
C GLU A 430 30.22 5.24 -32.74
N LEU A 431 29.08 4.53 -32.65
CA LEU A 431 27.78 5.11 -32.97
C LEU A 431 27.45 6.33 -32.10
N TRP A 432 27.74 6.29 -30.79
CA TRP A 432 27.56 7.45 -29.92
C TRP A 432 28.44 8.63 -30.30
N GLN A 433 29.72 8.39 -30.62
CA GLN A 433 30.59 9.49 -31.08
C GLN A 433 30.01 10.18 -32.32
N HIS A 434 29.33 9.44 -33.19
CA HIS A 434 28.64 10.01 -34.35
C HIS A 434 27.35 10.74 -33.94
N LEU A 435 26.47 10.11 -33.16
CA LEU A 435 25.20 10.68 -32.72
C LEU A 435 25.39 11.96 -31.91
N PHE A 436 26.32 11.98 -30.96
CA PHE A 436 26.58 13.14 -30.09
C PHE A 436 27.28 14.31 -30.78
N ARG A 437 27.78 14.13 -32.01
CA ARG A 437 28.25 15.24 -32.85
C ARG A 437 27.10 15.96 -33.55
N MET A 438 25.94 15.33 -33.65
CA MET A 438 24.75 15.96 -34.22
C MET A 438 24.13 16.91 -33.20
N ASN A 439 23.58 18.02 -33.69
CA ASN A 439 22.88 18.97 -32.82
C ASN A 439 21.46 18.45 -32.54
N PHE A 440 21.15 18.19 -31.27
CA PHE A 440 19.81 17.86 -30.81
C PHE A 440 19.52 18.59 -29.49
N PRO A 441 18.29 19.09 -29.30
CA PRO A 441 17.89 19.78 -28.08
C PRO A 441 17.71 18.82 -26.88
N ASN A 442 17.86 19.38 -25.69
CA ASN A 442 17.39 18.75 -24.45
C ASN A 442 15.94 19.17 -24.19
N ALA A 443 15.13 18.27 -23.63
CA ALA A 443 13.78 18.58 -23.18
C ALA A 443 13.56 18.11 -21.74
N VAL A 444 12.76 18.85 -20.97
CA VAL A 444 12.37 18.42 -19.63
C VAL A 444 11.25 17.38 -19.76
N LYS A 445 11.42 16.25 -19.08
CA LYS A 445 10.45 15.16 -19.10
C LYS A 445 9.41 15.35 -18.01
N VAL A 446 8.23 15.80 -18.39
CA VAL A 446 7.12 15.97 -17.44
C VAL A 446 6.47 14.62 -17.17
N THR A 447 6.43 14.21 -15.90
CA THR A 447 5.98 12.88 -15.47
C THR A 447 4.47 12.81 -15.19
N ARG A 448 3.83 13.96 -14.93
CA ARG A 448 2.46 14.07 -14.40
C ARG A 448 1.61 15.08 -15.15
N LEU A 449 0.30 14.87 -15.13
CA LEU A 449 -0.69 15.78 -15.72
C LEU A 449 -0.96 16.96 -14.77
N GLY A 450 -1.50 18.05 -15.31
CA GLY A 450 -1.83 19.26 -14.57
C GLY A 450 -0.68 20.25 -14.46
N TYR A 451 -0.62 21.04 -13.39
CA TYR A 451 0.33 22.16 -13.30
C TYR A 451 1.76 21.70 -13.03
N HIS A 452 2.70 22.15 -13.88
CA HIS A 452 4.13 21.97 -13.72
C HIS A 452 4.78 23.29 -13.27
N PRO A 453 5.19 23.43 -12.00
CA PRO A 453 5.62 24.71 -11.44
C PRO A 453 6.83 25.34 -12.13
N GLU A 454 7.84 24.54 -12.46
CA GLU A 454 9.11 25.03 -13.00
C GLU A 454 8.96 25.67 -14.38
N SER A 455 8.09 25.10 -15.22
CA SER A 455 7.84 25.61 -16.57
C SER A 455 6.64 26.54 -16.66
N ARG A 456 5.84 26.67 -15.59
CA ARG A 456 4.58 27.42 -15.56
C ARG A 456 3.64 27.01 -16.70
N VAL A 457 3.53 25.69 -16.90
CA VAL A 457 2.65 25.08 -17.91
C VAL A 457 1.70 24.10 -17.25
N PHE A 458 0.44 24.12 -17.67
CA PHE A 458 -0.57 23.15 -17.26
C PHE A 458 -0.78 22.10 -18.37
N PHE A 459 -0.55 20.83 -18.06
CA PHE A 459 -0.61 19.73 -19.02
C PHE A 459 -1.95 19.00 -18.97
N PHE A 460 -2.68 19.04 -20.08
CA PHE A 460 -3.72 18.06 -20.39
C PHE A 460 -3.10 16.86 -21.13
N SER A 461 -3.84 15.77 -21.30
CA SER A 461 -3.35 14.58 -22.00
C SER A 461 -3.08 14.80 -23.48
N ASN A 462 -3.72 15.81 -24.09
CA ASN A 462 -3.63 16.13 -25.52
C ASN A 462 -2.94 17.47 -25.83
N LYS A 463 -2.92 18.41 -24.89
CA LYS A 463 -2.44 19.79 -25.09
C LYS A 463 -1.82 20.33 -23.81
N ALA A 464 -0.98 21.35 -23.93
CA ALA A 464 -0.44 22.05 -22.77
C ALA A 464 -0.83 23.53 -22.79
N ILE A 465 -0.99 24.15 -21.63
CA ILE A 465 -1.44 25.53 -21.49
C ILE A 465 -0.35 26.34 -20.81
N SER A 466 0.17 27.36 -21.49
CA SER A 466 1.09 28.32 -20.86
C SER A 466 0.27 29.34 -20.07
N VAL A 467 0.54 29.49 -18.77
CA VAL A 467 -0.23 30.40 -17.92
C VAL A 467 0.17 31.87 -18.05
N ASP A 468 1.33 32.17 -18.64
CA ASP A 468 1.90 33.52 -18.72
C ASP A 468 1.93 34.13 -20.14
N SER A 469 1.56 33.38 -21.18
CA SER A 469 1.69 33.84 -22.57
C SER A 469 0.35 34.07 -23.28
N ALA A 470 0.38 34.95 -24.29
CA ALA A 470 -0.79 35.31 -25.11
C ALA A 470 -1.26 34.16 -26.03
N ASP A 471 -0.36 33.26 -26.43
CA ASP A 471 -0.66 32.02 -27.14
C ASP A 471 -0.90 30.89 -26.12
N ALA A 472 -2.07 30.94 -25.47
CA ALA A 472 -2.38 30.17 -24.27
C ALA A 472 -2.36 28.64 -24.45
N VAL A 473 -2.51 28.11 -25.67
CA VAL A 473 -2.60 26.67 -25.94
C VAL A 473 -1.42 26.22 -26.79
N LEU A 474 -0.59 25.35 -26.22
CA LEU A 474 0.56 24.72 -26.85
C LEU A 474 0.14 23.37 -27.43
N GLU A 475 0.27 23.25 -28.75
CA GLU A 475 0.05 21.99 -29.45
C GLU A 475 1.34 21.15 -29.41
N PRO A 476 1.27 19.89 -28.94
CA PRO A 476 2.42 19.01 -29.01
C PRO A 476 2.73 18.66 -30.47
N ASP A 477 4.02 18.59 -30.79
CA ASP A 477 4.46 18.03 -32.05
C ASP A 477 4.24 16.50 -32.12
N GLU A 478 4.67 15.89 -33.22
CA GLU A 478 4.54 14.43 -33.41
C GLU A 478 5.32 13.58 -32.39
N PHE A 479 6.17 14.19 -31.56
CA PHE A 479 6.93 13.56 -30.47
C PHE A 479 6.25 13.69 -29.12
N GLY A 480 5.14 14.43 -29.04
CA GLY A 480 4.62 14.85 -27.76
C GLY A 480 5.53 15.87 -27.08
N ILE A 481 6.27 16.69 -27.83
CA ILE A 481 7.07 17.79 -27.27
C ILE A 481 6.33 19.10 -27.51
N VAL A 482 6.25 19.93 -26.48
CA VAL A 482 5.76 21.32 -26.57
C VAL A 482 6.93 22.26 -26.34
N ALA A 483 7.00 23.32 -27.14
CA ALA A 483 8.00 24.37 -27.00
C ALA A 483 7.35 25.59 -26.32
N VAL A 484 7.90 26.00 -25.19
CA VAL A 484 7.50 27.23 -24.49
C VAL A 484 8.50 28.31 -24.84
N ASN A 485 8.02 29.42 -25.39
CA ASN A 485 8.87 30.59 -25.62
C ASN A 485 8.89 31.44 -24.34
N PRO A 486 10.02 31.50 -23.62
CA PRO A 486 10.12 32.36 -22.46
C PRO A 486 10.01 33.84 -22.87
N PRO A 487 9.39 34.69 -22.03
CA PRO A 487 9.19 36.12 -22.33
C PRO A 487 10.51 36.89 -22.53
N ASP A 488 11.63 36.39 -21.99
CA ASP A 488 12.94 37.07 -21.99
C ASP A 488 13.79 36.80 -23.24
N GLY A 489 13.25 36.18 -24.29
CA GLY A 489 13.99 35.89 -25.54
C GLY A 489 15.06 34.80 -25.41
N GLN A 490 15.07 34.05 -24.31
CA GLN A 490 15.86 32.83 -24.15
C GLN A 490 15.42 31.74 -25.15
N PRO A 491 16.28 30.74 -25.44
CA PRO A 491 15.89 29.63 -26.31
C PRO A 491 14.63 28.92 -25.78
N PRO A 492 13.78 28.40 -26.68
CA PRO A 492 12.53 27.77 -26.29
C PRO A 492 12.79 26.56 -25.37
N LEU A 493 12.06 26.53 -24.26
CA LEU A 493 12.06 25.40 -23.35
C LEU A 493 11.23 24.27 -23.94
N CYS A 494 11.87 23.15 -24.29
CA CYS A 494 11.20 21.96 -24.78
C CYS A 494 10.73 21.12 -23.60
N LEU A 495 9.44 20.75 -23.57
CA LEU A 495 8.84 19.94 -22.52
C LEU A 495 8.17 18.73 -23.16
N SER A 496 8.41 17.53 -22.64
CA SER A 496 7.65 16.35 -23.08
C SER A 496 6.30 16.27 -22.39
N MET A 497 5.26 15.99 -23.15
CA MET A 497 3.93 15.69 -22.65
C MET A 497 3.98 14.46 -21.72
N PRO A 498 3.23 14.46 -20.60
CA PRO A 498 3.13 13.32 -19.72
C PRO A 498 2.66 12.06 -20.44
N VAL A 499 3.34 10.93 -20.19
CA VAL A 499 3.03 9.67 -20.87
C VAL A 499 1.77 9.05 -20.28
N VAL A 500 0.65 9.13 -21.01
CA VAL A 500 -0.60 8.48 -20.64
C VAL A 500 -0.77 7.16 -21.41
N LYS A 501 -1.15 6.08 -20.71
CA LYS A 501 -1.46 4.80 -21.36
C LYS A 501 -2.56 5.00 -22.41
N LYS A 502 -2.42 4.40 -23.61
CA LYS A 502 -3.40 4.54 -24.72
C LYS A 502 -4.87 4.36 -24.31
N LYS A 503 -5.18 3.38 -23.45
CA LYS A 503 -6.55 3.14 -22.96
C LYS A 503 -7.12 4.25 -22.06
N ARG A 504 -6.26 5.14 -21.56
CA ARG A 504 -6.57 6.24 -20.66
C ARG A 504 -6.27 7.62 -21.28
N ALA A 505 -5.88 7.68 -22.55
CA ALA A 505 -5.51 8.93 -23.21
C ALA A 505 -6.65 9.97 -23.27
N HIS A 506 -7.90 9.50 -23.23
CA HIS A 506 -9.09 10.37 -23.18
C HIS A 506 -9.32 11.03 -21.80
N LEU A 507 -8.71 10.52 -20.74
CA LEU A 507 -8.81 11.09 -19.40
C LEU A 507 -7.93 12.33 -19.31
N PHE A 508 -8.39 13.36 -18.62
CA PHE A 508 -7.62 14.60 -18.46
C PHE A 508 -7.34 15.34 -19.77
N GLN A 509 -8.24 15.20 -20.74
CA GLN A 509 -8.14 15.85 -22.04
C GLN A 509 -8.75 17.26 -22.01
N LEU A 510 -8.15 18.20 -22.74
CA LEU A 510 -8.80 19.46 -23.08
C LEU A 510 -9.81 19.23 -24.23
N ALA A 511 -11.08 19.19 -23.86
CA ALA A 511 -12.25 19.13 -24.72
C ALA A 511 -12.67 20.55 -25.18
N PRO A 512 -13.17 20.69 -26.43
CA PRO A 512 -13.71 21.95 -26.91
C PRO A 512 -15.05 22.27 -26.23
N GLY A 513 -15.32 23.56 -25.98
CA GLY A 513 -16.59 24.02 -25.41
C GLY A 513 -16.58 25.53 -25.16
N ASN A 514 -17.73 26.08 -24.74
CA ASN A 514 -17.94 27.52 -24.58
C ASN A 514 -18.71 27.93 -23.31
N LEU A 515 -19.09 26.99 -22.44
CA LEU A 515 -19.85 27.24 -21.20
C LEU A 515 -18.97 27.76 -20.06
N THR A 516 -19.08 29.02 -19.71
CA THR A 516 -18.24 29.68 -18.67
C THR A 516 -18.38 29.05 -17.27
N PHE A 517 -17.42 29.35 -16.38
CA PHE A 517 -17.52 28.95 -14.96
C PHE A 517 -18.85 29.38 -14.32
N ASN A 518 -19.32 30.60 -14.61
CA ASN A 518 -20.56 31.13 -14.04
C ASN A 518 -21.79 30.36 -14.53
N GLU A 519 -21.83 30.00 -15.81
CA GLU A 519 -22.91 29.20 -16.40
C GLU A 519 -22.88 27.77 -15.84
N TRP A 520 -21.69 27.15 -15.74
CA TRP A 520 -21.51 25.85 -15.10
C TRP A 520 -21.97 25.87 -13.64
N PHE A 521 -21.58 26.88 -12.87
CA PHE A 521 -21.98 27.03 -11.48
C PHE A 521 -23.50 27.20 -11.37
N GLY A 522 -24.11 28.00 -12.24
CA GLY A 522 -25.57 28.15 -12.31
C GLY A 522 -26.30 26.83 -12.57
N LEU A 523 -25.80 25.99 -13.49
CA LEU A 523 -26.33 24.65 -13.74
C LEU A 523 -26.18 23.74 -12.51
N LEU A 524 -25.02 23.77 -11.85
CA LEU A 524 -24.78 23.00 -10.64
C LEU A 524 -25.76 23.40 -9.51
N VAL A 525 -26.02 24.70 -9.34
CA VAL A 525 -27.00 25.25 -8.39
C VAL A 525 -28.42 24.80 -8.73
N GLN A 526 -28.83 24.84 -10.00
CA GLN A 526 -30.16 24.39 -10.41
C GLN A 526 -30.40 22.91 -10.07
N VAL A 527 -29.39 22.06 -10.23
CA VAL A 527 -29.50 20.63 -9.96
C VAL A 527 -29.42 20.31 -8.47
N HIS A 528 -28.47 20.92 -7.76
CA HIS A 528 -28.08 20.50 -6.41
C HIS A 528 -28.45 21.47 -5.28
N LYS A 529 -29.04 22.62 -5.61
CA LYS A 529 -29.24 23.79 -4.75
C LYS A 529 -27.95 24.48 -4.37
N TYR A 530 -28.07 25.78 -4.10
CA TYR A 530 -26.96 26.66 -3.77
C TYR A 530 -26.11 26.16 -2.60
N GLU A 531 -26.78 25.75 -1.51
CA GLU A 531 -26.15 25.26 -0.27
C GLU A 531 -25.27 24.02 -0.43
N ASN A 532 -25.52 23.18 -1.45
CA ASN A 532 -24.71 22.00 -1.76
C ASN A 532 -23.70 22.26 -2.88
N ALA A 533 -23.86 23.33 -3.65
CA ALA A 533 -23.02 23.65 -4.82
C ALA A 533 -21.85 24.58 -4.47
N ILE A 534 -22.04 25.52 -3.54
CA ILE A 534 -21.07 26.58 -3.25
C ILE A 534 -19.71 26.05 -2.77
N ILE A 535 -19.67 25.24 -1.71
CA ILE A 535 -18.42 24.69 -1.16
C ILE A 535 -17.68 23.79 -2.18
N PRO A 536 -18.37 22.88 -2.90
CA PRO A 536 -17.74 22.12 -3.98
C PRO A 536 -17.15 22.99 -5.11
N ALA A 537 -17.84 24.05 -5.52
CA ALA A 537 -17.35 24.95 -6.57
C ALA A 537 -16.11 25.73 -6.11
N THR A 538 -16.12 26.27 -4.89
CA THR A 538 -14.94 26.95 -4.31
C THR A 538 -13.79 25.98 -4.09
N PHE A 539 -14.08 24.72 -3.72
CA PHE A 539 -13.08 23.66 -3.59
C PHE A 539 -12.40 23.35 -4.93
N TYR A 540 -13.16 23.30 -6.03
CA TYR A 540 -12.59 23.13 -7.37
C TYR A 540 -11.61 24.26 -7.72
N LEU A 541 -11.99 25.51 -7.46
CA LEU A 541 -11.12 26.66 -7.69
C LEU A 541 -9.85 26.57 -6.84
N MET A 542 -9.96 26.23 -5.55
CA MET A 542 -8.81 25.95 -4.69
C MET A 542 -7.92 24.85 -5.26
N ALA A 543 -8.50 23.73 -5.72
CA ALA A 543 -7.75 22.60 -6.28
C ALA A 543 -6.94 22.97 -7.52
N LEU A 544 -7.47 23.85 -8.39
CA LEU A 544 -6.79 24.32 -9.59
C LEU A 544 -5.54 25.17 -9.29
N PHE A 545 -5.51 25.81 -8.13
CA PHE A 545 -4.39 26.62 -7.63
C PHE A 545 -3.80 26.06 -6.32
N ARG A 546 -3.93 24.74 -6.11
CA ARG A 546 -3.55 24.06 -4.88
C ARG A 546 -2.11 24.36 -4.49
N ASP A 547 -1.19 24.33 -5.44
CA ASP A 547 0.23 24.62 -5.21
C ASP A 547 0.46 25.98 -4.53
N LEU A 548 -0.29 27.02 -4.90
CA LEU A 548 -0.19 28.33 -4.28
C LEU A 548 -0.74 28.33 -2.84
N VAL A 549 -1.85 27.63 -2.61
CA VAL A 549 -2.51 27.52 -1.29
C VAL A 549 -1.64 26.72 -0.32
N VAL A 550 -1.09 25.61 -0.77
CA VAL A 550 -0.20 24.76 0.02
C VAL A 550 1.12 25.47 0.31
N LYS A 551 1.71 26.18 -0.67
CA LYS A 551 2.92 27.00 -0.44
C LYS A 551 2.74 28.03 0.68
N HIS A 552 1.52 28.53 0.87
CA HIS A 552 1.23 29.50 1.93
C HIS A 552 0.87 28.84 3.28
N THR A 553 0.19 27.69 3.25
CA THR A 553 -0.51 27.17 4.43
C THR A 553 -0.18 25.72 4.83
N ASN A 554 0.69 25.05 4.06
CA ASN A 554 1.18 23.67 4.23
C ASN A 554 0.07 22.61 4.41
N ALA A 555 -1.12 22.85 3.85
CA ALA A 555 -2.23 21.93 3.98
C ALA A 555 -3.17 21.99 2.77
N SER A 556 -3.70 20.82 2.39
CA SER A 556 -4.68 20.63 1.33
C SER A 556 -5.93 19.95 1.87
N PRO A 557 -6.99 20.71 2.20
CA PRO A 557 -8.25 20.15 2.68
C PRO A 557 -8.82 19.05 1.76
N ILE A 558 -9.60 18.13 2.33
CA ILE A 558 -10.26 17.05 1.59
C ILE A 558 -11.75 17.36 1.45
N LEU A 559 -12.30 17.38 0.24
CA LEU A 559 -13.75 17.56 0.07
C LEU A 559 -14.48 16.27 0.44
N TYR A 560 -15.41 16.33 1.39
CA TYR A 560 -16.16 15.15 1.86
C TYR A 560 -17.66 15.33 1.63
N LEU A 561 -18.19 14.63 0.64
CA LEU A 561 -19.61 14.65 0.28
C LEU A 561 -20.35 13.47 0.91
N LYS A 562 -21.22 13.75 1.88
CA LYS A 562 -22.02 12.72 2.57
C LYS A 562 -23.46 12.77 2.11
N GLY A 563 -24.03 11.62 1.73
CA GLY A 563 -25.46 11.54 1.41
C GLY A 563 -25.94 10.12 1.17
N GLY A 564 -27.24 9.87 1.32
CA GLY A 564 -27.84 8.56 1.05
C GLY A 564 -27.75 8.14 -0.42
N ALA A 565 -28.25 6.96 -0.75
CA ALA A 565 -28.48 6.57 -2.14
C ALA A 565 -29.37 7.62 -2.83
N SER A 566 -29.07 7.96 -4.08
CA SER A 566 -29.82 8.93 -4.89
C SER A 566 -29.88 10.37 -4.36
N SER A 567 -29.05 10.73 -3.37
CA SER A 567 -28.98 12.11 -2.83
C SER A 567 -28.38 13.14 -3.80
N GLY A 568 -27.54 12.69 -4.74
CA GLY A 568 -26.80 13.55 -5.68
C GLY A 568 -25.31 13.70 -5.37
N LYS A 569 -24.77 13.08 -4.31
CA LYS A 569 -23.34 13.16 -3.94
C LYS A 569 -22.37 12.81 -5.08
N SER A 570 -22.60 11.69 -5.76
CA SER A 570 -21.76 11.22 -6.87
C SER A 570 -21.98 12.05 -8.14
N SER A 571 -23.11 12.77 -8.23
CA SER A 571 -23.36 13.71 -9.33
C SER A 571 -22.48 14.95 -9.19
N ILE A 572 -22.45 15.55 -7.99
CA ILE A 572 -21.56 16.69 -7.70
C ILE A 572 -20.10 16.30 -7.94
N ALA A 573 -19.63 15.20 -7.32
CA ALA A 573 -18.24 14.75 -7.50
C ALA A 573 -17.88 14.51 -8.97
N ARG A 574 -18.80 13.91 -9.74
CA ARG A 574 -18.61 13.72 -11.18
C ARG A 574 -18.53 15.05 -11.92
N SER A 575 -19.42 15.99 -11.65
CA SER A 575 -19.43 17.30 -12.31
C SER A 575 -18.12 18.05 -12.10
N LEU A 576 -17.61 18.05 -10.87
CA LEU A 576 -16.29 18.60 -10.55
C LEU A 576 -15.18 17.92 -11.36
N CYS A 577 -15.20 16.59 -11.46
CA CYS A 577 -14.23 15.82 -12.24
C CYS A 577 -14.34 16.10 -13.75
N ARG A 578 -15.53 16.41 -14.28
CA ARG A 578 -15.73 16.78 -15.70
C ARG A 578 -15.02 18.06 -16.10
N LEU A 579 -14.73 18.96 -15.14
CA LEU A 579 -13.87 20.14 -15.37
C LEU A 579 -12.42 19.75 -15.69
N TYR A 580 -12.03 18.49 -15.48
CA TYR A 580 -10.77 17.92 -15.95
C TYR A 580 -11.01 16.80 -16.95
N ASN A 581 -12.20 16.67 -17.54
CA ASN A 581 -12.57 15.54 -18.42
C ASN A 581 -12.36 14.15 -17.78
N LEU A 582 -12.56 14.04 -16.46
CA LEU A 582 -12.55 12.78 -15.74
C LEU A 582 -13.99 12.28 -15.58
N HIS A 583 -14.29 11.14 -16.20
CA HIS A 583 -15.67 10.66 -16.37
C HIS A 583 -16.21 9.88 -15.16
N GLU A 584 -15.33 9.28 -14.37
CA GLU A 584 -15.64 8.30 -13.32
C GLU A 584 -14.72 8.46 -12.11
N ALA A 585 -15.12 7.88 -10.98
CA ALA A 585 -14.28 7.79 -9.79
C ALA A 585 -13.00 7.01 -10.11
N VAL A 586 -11.86 7.53 -9.65
CA VAL A 586 -10.55 6.93 -9.94
C VAL A 586 -10.27 5.73 -9.04
N ALA A 587 -10.90 5.71 -7.86
CA ALA A 587 -10.88 4.58 -6.93
C ALA A 587 -12.23 4.40 -6.25
N ASN A 588 -12.57 3.16 -5.89
CA ASN A 588 -13.67 2.84 -5.00
C ASN A 588 -13.08 2.25 -3.72
N LEU A 589 -13.29 2.91 -2.58
CA LEU A 589 -12.58 2.63 -1.33
C LEU A 589 -13.10 1.39 -0.59
N LYS A 590 -14.28 0.87 -0.93
CA LYS A 590 -14.75 -0.45 -0.46
C LYS A 590 -14.04 -1.62 -1.12
N ASN A 591 -13.50 -1.43 -2.31
CA ASN A 591 -12.80 -2.50 -3.03
C ASN A 591 -11.40 -2.73 -2.45
N LYS A 592 -10.82 -3.91 -2.76
CA LYS A 592 -9.44 -4.26 -2.37
C LYS A 592 -8.43 -3.38 -3.10
N ASN A 593 -8.18 -2.19 -2.59
CA ASN A 593 -7.09 -1.32 -3.02
C ASN A 593 -5.82 -1.64 -2.23
N THR A 594 -4.66 -1.47 -2.86
CA THR A 594 -3.37 -1.45 -2.14
C THR A 594 -2.98 0.00 -1.86
N GLU A 595 -2.31 0.25 -0.74
CA GLU A 595 -1.79 1.57 -0.39
C GLU A 595 -0.95 2.17 -1.53
N ALA A 596 0.03 1.42 -2.04
CA ALA A 596 0.86 1.84 -3.18
C ALA A 596 0.05 2.10 -4.47
N GLY A 597 -1.08 1.41 -4.66
CA GLY A 597 -1.99 1.64 -5.78
C GLY A 597 -2.71 2.98 -5.66
N LEU A 598 -3.14 3.35 -4.45
CA LEU A 598 -3.77 4.64 -4.16
C LEU A 598 -2.77 5.79 -4.25
N VAL A 599 -1.57 5.64 -3.66
CA VAL A 599 -0.47 6.63 -3.78
C VAL A 599 -0.19 6.94 -5.26
N ARG A 600 -0.08 5.89 -6.09
CA ARG A 600 0.16 6.07 -7.53
C ARG A 600 -0.98 6.82 -8.23
N VAL A 601 -2.22 6.59 -7.81
CA VAL A 601 -3.37 7.35 -8.33
C VAL A 601 -3.25 8.82 -7.92
N MET A 602 -2.93 9.06 -6.64
CA MET A 602 -2.80 10.38 -6.04
C MET A 602 -1.67 11.23 -6.65
N SER A 603 -0.62 10.60 -7.19
CA SER A 603 0.52 11.28 -7.81
C SER A 603 0.39 11.53 -9.32
N HIS A 604 -0.63 10.99 -9.98
CA HIS A 604 -0.77 11.14 -11.44
C HIS A 604 -1.10 12.57 -11.90
N THR A 605 -1.71 13.37 -11.02
CA THR A 605 -2.18 14.73 -11.32
C THR A 605 -1.62 15.73 -10.31
N SER A 606 -1.34 16.94 -10.78
CA SER A 606 -0.94 18.10 -10.00
C SER A 606 -1.94 19.23 -10.23
N ASN A 607 -2.39 19.90 -9.16
CA ASN A 607 -3.49 20.88 -9.24
C ASN A 607 -4.74 20.35 -9.96
N GLY A 608 -4.98 19.05 -9.79
CA GLY A 608 -6.16 18.34 -10.27
C GLY A 608 -6.90 17.71 -9.10
N MET A 609 -8.13 17.26 -9.35
CA MET A 609 -8.91 16.56 -8.33
C MET A 609 -8.96 15.07 -8.60
N ILE A 610 -8.94 14.29 -7.53
CA ILE A 610 -9.13 12.85 -7.56
C ILE A 610 -10.36 12.50 -6.74
N TRP A 611 -11.36 11.96 -7.43
CA TRP A 611 -12.55 11.44 -6.80
C TRP A 611 -12.38 9.97 -6.41
N MET A 612 -12.56 9.68 -5.13
CA MET A 612 -12.62 8.35 -4.57
C MET A 612 -14.02 8.10 -3.98
N ASP A 613 -14.70 7.07 -4.48
CA ASP A 613 -16.06 6.75 -4.10
C ASP A 613 -16.15 5.72 -2.97
N GLU A 614 -17.27 5.68 -2.28
CA GLU A 614 -17.60 4.70 -1.24
C GLU A 614 -16.59 4.64 -0.08
N TYR A 615 -16.19 5.79 0.48
CA TYR A 615 -15.46 5.78 1.77
C TYR A 615 -16.31 5.12 2.87
N HIS A 616 -15.64 4.37 3.75
CA HIS A 616 -16.23 3.76 4.94
C HIS A 616 -15.24 3.86 6.12
N ASN A 617 -15.74 3.76 7.35
CA ASN A 617 -14.92 4.01 8.55
C ASN A 617 -13.85 2.93 8.79
N ASP A 618 -14.06 1.70 8.30
CA ASP A 618 -13.03 0.64 8.37
C ASP A 618 -11.94 0.76 7.27
N PHE A 619 -11.84 1.91 6.59
CA PHE A 619 -10.86 2.08 5.51
C PHE A 619 -9.43 2.04 6.07
N PRO A 620 -8.59 1.05 5.68
CA PRO A 620 -7.34 0.76 6.39
C PRO A 620 -6.22 1.77 6.12
N PHE A 621 -6.37 2.64 5.12
CA PHE A 621 -5.35 3.62 4.72
C PHE A 621 -5.76 5.06 5.02
N GLU A 622 -6.53 5.29 6.10
CA GLU A 622 -6.88 6.66 6.50
C GLU A 622 -5.63 7.52 6.73
N GLY A 623 -4.57 6.96 7.30
CA GLY A 623 -3.28 7.65 7.46
C GLY A 623 -2.68 8.17 6.15
N LEU A 624 -2.90 7.48 5.02
CA LEU A 624 -2.47 7.96 3.71
C LEU A 624 -3.23 9.24 3.30
N LEU A 625 -4.53 9.31 3.60
CA LEU A 625 -5.33 10.51 3.34
C LEU A 625 -4.88 11.69 4.21
N GLN A 626 -4.44 11.40 5.44
CA GLN A 626 -3.85 12.41 6.34
C GLN A 626 -2.52 12.93 5.77
N SER A 627 -1.63 12.05 5.30
CA SER A 627 -0.37 12.46 4.65
C SER A 627 -0.61 13.32 3.41
N ALA A 628 -1.62 13.00 2.60
CA ALA A 628 -2.01 13.79 1.44
C ALA A 628 -2.54 15.19 1.80
N TYR A 629 -3.19 15.32 2.97
CA TYR A 629 -3.61 16.62 3.50
C TYR A 629 -2.41 17.47 3.91
N ASP A 630 -1.41 16.89 4.58
CA ASP A 630 -0.21 17.59 5.05
C ASP A 630 0.82 17.90 3.93
N ASP A 631 0.51 17.54 2.68
CA ASP A 631 1.43 17.64 1.52
C ASP A 631 2.75 16.85 1.73
N ASN A 632 2.72 15.81 2.56
CA ASN A 632 3.87 14.98 2.84
C ASN A 632 4.00 13.86 1.80
N GLY A 633 5.17 13.76 1.17
CA GLY A 633 5.50 12.68 0.23
C GLY A 633 5.48 11.30 0.90
N TYR A 634 4.98 10.31 0.16
CA TYR A 634 4.99 8.91 0.58
C TYR A 634 6.39 8.31 0.42
N ILE A 635 7.03 7.94 1.52
CA ILE A 635 8.36 7.33 1.52
C ILE A 635 8.25 5.83 1.28
N ARG A 636 8.90 5.34 0.22
CA ARG A 636 9.11 3.91 -0.05
C ARG A 636 10.59 3.57 0.05
N ALA A 637 10.91 2.46 0.71
CA ALA A 637 12.26 1.91 0.63
C ALA A 637 12.50 1.30 -0.76
N GLU A 638 13.55 1.72 -1.45
CA GLU A 638 13.93 1.10 -2.73
C GLU A 638 14.35 -0.36 -2.50
N GLU A 639 13.81 -1.29 -3.30
CA GLU A 639 14.14 -2.72 -3.18
C GLU A 639 15.59 -3.03 -3.61
N ASN A 640 16.30 -2.10 -4.26
CA ASN A 640 17.59 -2.35 -4.91
C ASN A 640 18.75 -1.39 -4.55
N SER A 641 18.55 -0.37 -3.73
CA SER A 641 19.62 0.54 -3.30
C SER A 641 19.93 0.35 -1.81
N ARG A 642 21.20 0.56 -1.43
CA ARG A 642 21.66 0.34 -0.05
C ARG A 642 21.32 1.49 0.90
N ASP A 643 20.87 2.64 0.40
CA ASP A 643 20.57 3.85 1.19
C ASP A 643 19.52 4.79 0.52
N GLY A 644 18.81 4.36 -0.53
CA GLY A 644 17.84 5.20 -1.24
C GLY A 644 16.41 5.03 -0.72
N THR A 645 15.79 6.15 -0.37
CA THR A 645 14.34 6.24 -0.14
C THR A 645 13.71 6.98 -1.31
N ASP A 646 12.78 6.33 -2.00
CA ASP A 646 11.95 6.99 -3.02
C ASP A 646 10.78 7.70 -2.32
N THR A 647 10.72 9.02 -2.44
CA THR A 647 9.55 9.81 -2.03
C THR A 647 8.62 10.01 -3.21
N ILE A 648 7.35 9.60 -3.05
CA ILE A 648 6.29 9.88 -4.02
C ILE A 648 5.41 11.00 -3.46
N ASP A 649 5.53 12.18 -4.04
CA ASP A 649 4.74 13.34 -3.63
C ASP A 649 3.29 13.28 -4.15
N ILE A 650 2.36 13.85 -3.38
CA ILE A 650 0.93 13.88 -3.67
C ILE A 650 0.50 15.32 -3.95
N TYR A 651 0.32 15.66 -5.23
CA TYR A 651 -0.03 17.02 -5.67
C TYR A 651 -1.51 17.23 -6.01
N SER A 652 -2.35 16.22 -5.79
CA SER A 652 -3.77 16.25 -6.11
C SER A 652 -4.64 16.63 -4.93
N ALA A 653 -5.73 17.35 -5.19
CA ALA A 653 -6.80 17.56 -4.23
C ALA A 653 -7.73 16.34 -4.18
N LEU A 654 -8.18 15.95 -3.00
CA LEU A 654 -8.98 14.73 -2.80
C LEU A 654 -10.46 15.04 -2.62
N VAL A 655 -11.31 14.30 -3.33
CA VAL A 655 -12.78 14.32 -3.20
C VAL A 655 -13.26 12.94 -2.77
N LEU A 656 -13.92 12.87 -1.63
CA LEU A 656 -14.46 11.64 -1.07
C LEU A 656 -15.99 11.68 -1.08
N THR A 657 -16.62 10.60 -1.54
CA THR A 657 -18.07 10.39 -1.40
C THR A 657 -18.36 9.25 -0.45
N SER A 658 -19.32 9.44 0.44
CA SER A 658 -19.66 8.47 1.49
C SER A 658 -21.15 8.50 1.86
N ASN A 659 -21.64 7.40 2.41
CA ASN A 659 -22.94 7.36 3.08
C ASN A 659 -22.82 7.67 4.58
N TYR A 660 -21.62 7.52 5.13
CA TYR A 660 -21.29 7.63 6.54
C TYR A 660 -20.59 8.96 6.82
N ILE A 661 -20.65 9.41 8.06
CA ILE A 661 -19.81 10.49 8.56
C ILE A 661 -18.57 9.82 9.16
N PRO A 662 -17.35 10.34 8.92
CA PRO A 662 -16.15 9.79 9.51
C PRO A 662 -16.29 9.60 11.03
N GLU A 663 -15.81 8.46 11.53
CA GLU A 663 -15.77 8.16 12.96
C GLU A 663 -14.57 8.81 13.64
N ASN A 664 -13.41 8.82 12.99
CA ASN A 664 -12.22 9.47 13.52
C ASN A 664 -12.38 11.01 13.51
N PRO A 665 -12.42 11.68 14.68
CA PRO A 665 -12.57 13.14 14.75
C PRO A 665 -11.39 13.89 14.15
N ILE A 666 -10.18 13.31 14.22
CA ILE A 666 -8.96 13.90 13.67
C ILE A 666 -9.09 13.95 12.15
N PHE A 667 -9.39 12.83 11.51
CA PHE A 667 -9.60 12.77 10.06
C PHE A 667 -10.79 13.62 9.61
N PHE A 668 -11.88 13.62 10.39
CA PHE A 668 -13.05 14.44 10.08
C PHE A 668 -12.70 15.94 10.03
N SER A 669 -11.83 16.42 10.92
CA SER A 669 -11.40 17.82 10.92
C SER A 669 -10.49 18.21 9.74
N LEU A 670 -9.89 17.25 9.02
CA LEU A 670 -9.16 17.49 7.77
C LEU A 670 -10.11 17.68 6.58
N CYS A 671 -11.36 17.25 6.73
CA CYS A 671 -12.37 17.28 5.68
C CYS A 671 -13.17 18.59 5.68
N LEU A 672 -13.57 19.03 4.48
CA LEU A 672 -14.64 20.00 4.26
C LEU A 672 -15.94 19.23 4.08
N PHE A 673 -16.79 19.28 5.09
CA PHE A 673 -17.98 18.44 5.12
C PHE A 673 -19.20 19.09 4.43
N VAL A 674 -19.72 18.41 3.41
CA VAL A 674 -20.95 18.78 2.71
C VAL A 674 -22.00 17.67 2.90
N PRO A 675 -22.97 17.85 3.83
CA PRO A 675 -24.08 16.92 4.01
C PRO A 675 -25.20 17.17 3.01
N ILE A 676 -25.45 16.20 2.14
CA ILE A 676 -26.54 16.20 1.16
C ILE A 676 -27.66 15.33 1.72
N THR A 677 -28.66 15.96 2.32
CA THR A 677 -29.74 15.31 3.06
C THR A 677 -30.95 14.98 2.19
N GLU A 678 -31.18 15.74 1.14
CA GLU A 678 -32.39 15.65 0.31
C GLU A 678 -32.33 14.49 -0.70
N GLN A 679 -33.23 13.52 -0.53
CA GLN A 679 -33.37 12.36 -1.44
C GLN A 679 -34.49 12.52 -2.46
N GLN A 680 -35.50 13.35 -2.18
CA GLN A 680 -36.60 13.65 -3.11
C GLN A 680 -36.21 14.86 -3.95
N LYS A 681 -36.25 14.72 -5.28
CA LYS A 681 -35.93 15.80 -6.23
C LYS A 681 -37.22 16.31 -6.84
N THR A 682 -37.30 17.62 -7.01
CA THR A 682 -38.40 18.26 -7.76
C THR A 682 -38.32 17.92 -9.25
N ASP A 683 -39.43 18.02 -9.97
CA ASP A 683 -39.46 17.77 -11.42
C ASP A 683 -38.49 18.70 -12.17
N GLU A 684 -38.39 19.97 -11.73
CA GLU A 684 -37.44 20.94 -12.25
C GLU A 684 -35.97 20.50 -12.07
N GLN A 685 -35.62 19.97 -10.89
CA GLN A 685 -34.27 19.43 -10.64
C GLN A 685 -33.97 18.20 -11.49
N VAL A 686 -34.96 17.33 -11.73
CA VAL A 686 -34.80 16.14 -12.58
C VAL A 686 -34.58 16.55 -14.04
N GLU A 687 -35.33 17.52 -14.55
CA GLU A 687 -35.14 18.05 -15.90
C GLU A 687 -33.79 18.77 -16.03
N ALA A 688 -33.44 19.64 -15.06
CA ALA A 688 -32.15 20.30 -15.01
C ALA A 688 -30.99 19.30 -14.98
N PHE A 689 -31.14 18.20 -14.23
CA PHE A 689 -30.14 17.13 -14.18
C PHE A 689 -29.96 16.43 -15.53
N ALA A 690 -31.04 16.14 -16.24
CA ALA A 690 -30.98 15.53 -17.57
C ALA A 690 -30.23 16.45 -18.56
N ARG A 691 -30.60 17.74 -18.61
CA ARG A 691 -29.94 18.75 -19.46
C ARG A 691 -28.46 18.89 -19.09
N PHE A 692 -28.14 18.96 -17.80
CA PHE A 692 -26.78 19.13 -17.35
C PHE A 692 -25.90 17.93 -17.68
N LYS A 693 -26.43 16.72 -17.51
CA LYS A 693 -25.74 15.48 -17.87
C LYS A 693 -25.39 15.41 -19.36
N ASP A 694 -26.27 15.92 -20.23
CA ASP A 694 -26.02 15.96 -21.67
C ASP A 694 -24.88 16.94 -22.01
N ILE A 695 -24.86 18.12 -21.38
CA ILE A 695 -23.75 19.09 -21.51
C ILE A 695 -22.42 18.49 -21.01
N GLU A 696 -22.46 17.72 -19.92
CA GLU A 696 -21.28 17.07 -19.34
C GLU A 696 -20.67 15.96 -20.23
N GLN A 697 -21.41 15.42 -21.21
CA GLN A 697 -20.92 14.32 -22.06
C GLN A 697 -19.71 14.74 -22.88
N ASP A 698 -19.70 15.97 -23.38
CA ASP A 698 -18.66 16.52 -24.23
C ASP A 698 -17.40 16.96 -23.45
N GLY A 699 -17.48 17.00 -22.11
CA GLY A 699 -16.40 17.39 -21.22
C GLY A 699 -16.38 18.89 -20.91
N LEU A 700 -16.01 19.26 -19.68
CA LEU A 700 -16.06 20.65 -19.19
C LEU A 700 -14.68 21.28 -18.99
N SER A 701 -13.63 20.65 -19.53
CA SER A 701 -12.24 21.09 -19.32
C SER A 701 -11.88 22.49 -19.84
N PHE A 702 -12.69 23.03 -20.76
CA PHE A 702 -12.49 24.39 -21.24
C PHE A 702 -12.87 25.44 -20.16
N VAL A 703 -13.70 25.09 -19.15
CA VAL A 703 -13.93 25.92 -17.95
C VAL A 703 -12.62 26.05 -17.17
N THR A 704 -11.86 24.96 -17.04
CA THR A 704 -10.53 24.99 -16.43
C THR A 704 -9.58 25.88 -17.22
N LEU A 705 -9.63 25.85 -18.56
CA LEU A 705 -8.86 26.77 -19.40
C LEU A 705 -9.24 28.25 -19.15
N GLU A 706 -10.53 28.55 -18.96
CA GLU A 706 -10.99 29.89 -18.58
C GLU A 706 -10.36 30.34 -17.25
N MET A 707 -10.44 29.49 -16.22
CA MET A 707 -9.95 29.82 -14.88
C MET A 707 -8.44 29.94 -14.79
N LEU A 708 -7.69 29.11 -15.52
CA LEU A 708 -6.21 29.12 -15.52
C LEU A 708 -5.62 30.48 -15.92
N LYS A 709 -6.32 31.29 -16.73
CA LYS A 709 -5.89 32.64 -17.14
C LYS A 709 -5.73 33.61 -15.97
N HIS A 710 -6.36 33.31 -14.82
CA HIS A 710 -6.35 34.17 -13.66
C HIS A 710 -5.25 33.82 -12.64
N ARG A 711 -4.33 32.91 -12.99
CA ARG A 711 -3.28 32.45 -12.07
C ARG A 711 -2.43 33.58 -11.49
N ALA A 712 -1.96 34.51 -12.32
CA ALA A 712 -1.16 35.65 -11.85
C ALA A 712 -1.92 36.54 -10.85
N LEU A 713 -3.23 36.72 -11.06
CA LEU A 713 -4.10 37.46 -10.14
C LEU A 713 -4.22 36.72 -8.79
N VAL A 714 -4.43 35.40 -8.81
CA VAL A 714 -4.50 34.58 -7.60
C VAL A 714 -3.17 34.61 -6.84
N GLU A 715 -2.04 34.40 -7.54
CA GLU A 715 -0.70 34.40 -6.96
C GLU A 715 -0.38 35.72 -6.24
N ALA A 716 -0.80 36.86 -6.80
CA ALA A 716 -0.55 38.17 -6.21
C ALA A 716 -1.38 38.48 -4.94
N ASN A 717 -2.58 37.88 -4.81
CA ASN A 717 -3.55 38.27 -3.78
C ASN A 717 -3.84 37.18 -2.74
N LEU A 718 -3.34 35.95 -2.92
CA LEU A 718 -3.73 34.78 -2.12
C LEU A 718 -3.48 34.95 -0.62
N LYS A 719 -2.33 35.51 -0.25
CA LYS A 719 -1.98 35.71 1.16
C LYS A 719 -2.97 36.66 1.85
N GLN A 720 -3.22 37.82 1.24
CA GLN A 720 -4.12 38.82 1.81
C GLN A 720 -5.55 38.27 1.90
N ALA A 721 -6.03 37.63 0.83
CA ALA A 721 -7.35 37.00 0.79
C ALA A 721 -7.54 35.94 1.89
N TYR A 722 -6.50 35.15 2.20
CA TYR A 722 -6.55 34.19 3.29
C TYR A 722 -6.69 34.88 4.65
N ASP A 723 -5.88 35.92 4.90
CA ASP A 723 -5.89 36.67 6.17
C ASP A 723 -7.23 37.40 6.38
N ASP A 724 -7.78 37.98 5.30
CA ASP A 724 -9.08 38.67 5.25
C ASP A 724 -10.25 37.74 5.59
N LEU A 725 -10.16 36.46 5.22
CA LEU A 725 -11.20 35.46 5.53
C LEU A 725 -10.98 34.81 6.89
N TYR A 726 -9.74 34.42 7.23
CA TYR A 726 -9.45 33.68 8.44
C TYR A 726 -9.80 34.48 9.70
N THR A 727 -9.46 35.77 9.74
CA THR A 727 -9.67 36.60 10.93
C THR A 727 -11.17 36.78 11.26
N PRO A 728 -12.03 37.19 10.31
CA PRO A 728 -13.47 37.30 10.57
C PRO A 728 -14.14 35.95 10.81
N LEU A 729 -13.75 34.87 10.11
CA LEU A 729 -14.29 33.52 10.37
C LEU A 729 -13.98 33.06 11.81
N LYS A 730 -12.76 33.31 12.28
CA LYS A 730 -12.36 33.01 13.67
C LYS A 730 -13.18 33.81 14.68
N GLU A 731 -13.40 35.08 14.40
CA GLU A 731 -14.20 35.95 15.27
C GLU A 731 -15.68 35.54 15.28
N ALA A 732 -16.28 35.29 14.12
CA ALA A 732 -17.68 34.88 13.98
C ALA A 732 -17.98 33.53 14.65
N THR A 733 -16.98 32.65 14.76
CA THR A 733 -17.13 31.32 15.37
C THR A 733 -16.58 31.22 16.80
N ARG A 734 -16.09 32.33 17.38
CA ARG A 734 -15.40 32.35 18.69
C ARG A 734 -16.21 31.77 19.86
N HIS A 735 -17.54 31.91 19.81
CA HIS A 735 -18.42 31.54 20.91
C HIS A 735 -18.55 30.02 21.07
N GLU A 736 -18.56 29.29 19.95
CA GLU A 736 -18.65 27.82 19.93
C GLU A 736 -17.29 27.13 20.07
N LYS A 737 -16.18 27.88 19.88
CA LYS A 737 -14.80 27.38 19.97
C LYS A 737 -14.55 26.12 19.11
N PRO A 738 -14.85 26.16 17.80
CA PRO A 738 -14.56 25.02 16.93
C PRO A 738 -13.05 24.75 16.84
N VAL A 739 -12.69 23.53 16.47
CA VAL A 739 -11.28 23.17 16.19
C VAL A 739 -10.74 24.12 15.12
N GLU A 740 -9.59 24.74 15.39
CA GLU A 740 -8.97 25.76 14.52
C GLU A 740 -8.75 25.27 13.07
N ARG A 741 -8.56 23.97 12.90
CA ARG A 741 -8.47 23.32 11.60
C ARG A 741 -9.71 23.54 10.72
N LEU A 742 -10.92 23.55 11.30
CA LEU A 742 -12.15 23.81 10.55
C LEU A 742 -12.17 25.23 9.97
N ILE A 743 -11.76 26.22 10.78
CA ILE A 743 -11.69 27.63 10.38
C ILE A 743 -10.66 27.80 9.27
N SER A 744 -9.45 27.30 9.50
CA SER A 744 -8.35 27.46 8.55
C SER A 744 -8.61 26.72 7.23
N ASN A 745 -9.25 25.54 7.24
CA ASN A 745 -9.64 24.83 6.02
C ASN A 745 -10.71 25.57 5.23
N MET A 746 -11.68 26.17 5.90
CA MET A 746 -12.70 26.98 5.25
C MET A 746 -12.09 28.22 4.59
N ALA A 747 -11.22 28.94 5.30
CA ALA A 747 -10.51 30.11 4.75
C ALA A 747 -9.70 29.74 3.49
N ARG A 748 -8.92 28.65 3.52
CA ARG A 748 -8.16 28.15 2.36
C ARG A 748 -9.02 27.95 1.12
N VAL A 749 -10.19 27.35 1.29
CA VAL A 749 -11.08 26.97 0.18
C VAL A 749 -11.82 28.16 -0.40
N LEU A 750 -12.19 29.12 0.44
CA LEU A 750 -12.88 30.32 0.01
C LEU A 750 -11.93 31.36 -0.61
N SER A 751 -10.64 31.35 -0.25
CA SER A 751 -9.65 32.38 -0.66
C SER A 751 -9.58 32.62 -2.17
N VAL A 752 -9.48 31.55 -2.98
CA VAL A 752 -9.38 31.70 -4.44
C VAL A 752 -10.68 32.28 -5.02
N ALA A 753 -11.82 31.76 -4.56
CA ALA A 753 -13.13 32.23 -5.02
C ALA A 753 -13.38 33.69 -4.62
N TYR A 754 -12.96 34.08 -3.42
CA TYR A 754 -13.03 35.46 -2.93
C TYR A 754 -12.25 36.42 -3.82
N ILE A 755 -11.00 36.09 -4.17
CA ILE A 755 -10.20 36.89 -5.12
C ILE A 755 -10.93 37.03 -6.45
N LEU A 756 -11.35 35.91 -7.04
CA LEU A 756 -11.98 35.93 -8.34
C LEU A 756 -13.32 36.70 -8.33
N GLN A 757 -14.07 36.66 -7.22
CA GLN A 757 -15.33 37.40 -7.07
C GLN A 757 -15.09 38.91 -6.94
N ILE A 758 -14.18 39.36 -6.07
CA ILE A 758 -13.84 40.79 -5.90
C ILE A 758 -13.37 41.42 -7.21
N PHE A 759 -12.51 40.71 -7.94
CA PHE A 759 -11.98 41.21 -9.21
C PHE A 759 -12.95 41.00 -10.40
N GLY A 760 -14.20 40.59 -10.14
CA GLY A 760 -15.27 40.44 -11.13
C GLY A 760 -14.97 39.38 -12.20
N LYS A 761 -14.21 38.35 -11.86
CA LYS A 761 -13.87 37.23 -12.76
C LYS A 761 -14.86 36.08 -12.68
N ILE A 762 -15.49 35.90 -11.52
CA ILE A 762 -16.59 34.96 -11.33
C ILE A 762 -17.78 35.67 -10.68
N ASN A 763 -18.95 35.03 -10.75
CA ASN A 763 -20.15 35.44 -10.04
C ASN A 763 -20.79 34.23 -9.36
N LEU A 764 -20.69 34.18 -8.03
CA LEU A 764 -21.30 33.15 -7.19
C LEU A 764 -22.77 33.45 -6.83
N GLN A 765 -23.47 34.27 -7.62
CA GLN A 765 -24.87 34.66 -7.42
C GLN A 765 -25.12 35.43 -6.12
N PHE A 766 -24.15 36.24 -5.69
CA PHE A 766 -24.37 37.16 -4.59
C PHE A 766 -25.16 38.38 -5.06
N GLU A 767 -26.11 38.86 -4.24
CA GLU A 767 -26.89 40.08 -4.51
C GLU A 767 -26.22 41.33 -3.92
N VAL A 768 -24.88 41.40 -4.01
CA VAL A 768 -24.07 42.50 -3.44
C VAL A 768 -23.10 43.08 -4.46
N THR A 769 -22.64 44.31 -4.21
CA THR A 769 -21.80 45.06 -5.17
C THR A 769 -20.53 45.68 -4.58
N SER A 770 -20.40 45.76 -3.25
CA SER A 770 -19.18 46.26 -2.61
C SER A 770 -18.28 45.12 -2.14
N ASP A 771 -16.96 45.37 -2.06
CA ASP A 771 -15.98 44.37 -1.63
C ASP A 771 -16.21 43.91 -0.18
N ASP A 772 -16.61 44.84 0.71
CA ASP A 772 -16.93 44.54 2.10
C ASP A 772 -18.18 43.63 2.20
N ASP A 773 -19.23 43.92 1.42
CA ASP A 773 -20.43 43.06 1.39
C ASP A 773 -20.10 41.66 0.82
N ILE A 774 -19.19 41.58 -0.15
CA ILE A 774 -18.72 40.29 -0.70
C ILE A 774 -17.99 39.50 0.38
N LEU A 775 -17.10 40.13 1.15
CA LEU A 775 -16.40 39.49 2.26
C LEU A 775 -17.41 38.96 3.29
N ASP A 776 -18.40 39.75 3.67
CA ASP A 776 -19.43 39.37 4.63
C ASP A 776 -20.23 38.13 4.15
N GLU A 777 -20.57 38.04 2.86
CA GLU A 777 -21.21 36.85 2.28
C GLU A 777 -20.32 35.60 2.38
N PHE A 778 -19.03 35.72 2.05
CA PHE A 778 -18.08 34.62 2.21
C PHE A 778 -17.92 34.20 3.68
N VAL A 779 -17.86 35.16 4.60
CA VAL A 779 -17.78 34.91 6.04
C VAL A 779 -19.05 34.23 6.54
N ALA A 780 -20.23 34.62 6.05
CA ALA A 780 -21.49 33.98 6.40
C ALA A 780 -21.57 32.53 5.90
N ILE A 781 -21.15 32.27 4.66
CA ILE A 781 -21.06 30.92 4.09
C ILE A 781 -20.09 30.06 4.91
N GLY A 782 -18.89 30.58 5.17
CA GLY A 782 -17.85 29.86 5.90
C GLY A 782 -18.25 29.57 7.34
N THR A 783 -18.80 30.56 8.05
CA THR A 783 -19.31 30.43 9.42
C THR A 783 -20.38 29.33 9.51
N ARG A 784 -21.35 29.34 8.59
CA ARG A 784 -22.39 28.30 8.55
C ARG A 784 -21.82 26.91 8.34
N GLY A 785 -20.82 26.78 7.45
CA GLY A 785 -20.13 25.51 7.20
C GLY A 785 -19.35 25.00 8.42
N ILE A 786 -18.56 25.88 9.05
CA ILE A 786 -17.75 25.56 10.24
C ILE A 786 -18.64 25.15 11.41
N LEU A 787 -19.65 25.97 11.75
CA LEU A 787 -20.52 25.71 12.89
C LEU A 787 -21.32 24.41 12.68
N ARG A 788 -21.86 24.18 11.48
CA ARG A 788 -22.55 22.93 11.16
C ARG A 788 -21.65 21.70 11.35
N GLN A 789 -20.42 21.74 10.84
CA GLN A 789 -19.48 20.64 10.98
C GLN A 789 -19.06 20.44 12.44
N HIS A 790 -18.83 21.54 13.17
CA HIS A 790 -18.52 21.53 14.60
C HIS A 790 -19.66 20.89 15.41
N THR A 791 -20.92 21.32 15.21
CA THR A 791 -22.09 20.74 15.87
C THR A 791 -22.18 19.24 15.63
N ILE A 792 -22.01 18.78 14.38
CA ILE A 792 -22.04 17.35 14.04
C ILE A 792 -20.91 16.57 14.73
N GLN A 793 -19.71 17.17 14.82
CA GLN A 793 -18.58 16.58 15.50
C GLN A 793 -18.84 16.47 17.01
N THR A 794 -19.42 17.50 17.61
CA THR A 794 -19.76 17.58 19.05
C THR A 794 -20.96 16.72 19.43
N GLU A 795 -22.01 16.64 18.61
CA GLU A 795 -23.21 15.83 18.86
C GLU A 795 -22.92 14.33 18.82
N LYS A 796 -22.06 13.87 17.90
CA LYS A 796 -21.61 12.47 17.89
C LYS A 796 -20.88 12.12 19.19
N THR A 797 -20.00 13.00 19.66
CA THR A 797 -19.36 12.84 20.97
C THR A 797 -20.38 12.91 22.09
N ALA A 798 -21.35 13.82 22.07
CA ALA A 798 -22.35 13.95 23.13
C ALA A 798 -23.30 12.75 23.21
N LEU A 799 -23.68 12.14 22.07
CA LEU A 799 -24.48 10.91 22.06
C LEU A 799 -23.64 9.71 22.53
N SER A 800 -22.39 9.61 22.11
CA SER A 800 -21.46 8.59 22.61
C SER A 800 -21.23 8.74 24.11
N GLU A 801 -20.91 9.95 24.56
CA GLU A 801 -20.75 10.32 25.97
C GLU A 801 -22.05 10.06 26.76
N PHE A 802 -23.22 10.36 26.20
CA PHE A 802 -24.50 10.05 26.83
C PHE A 802 -24.65 8.55 27.06
N PHE A 803 -24.38 7.72 26.05
CA PHE A 803 -24.46 6.26 26.19
C PHE A 803 -23.34 5.70 27.08
N GLU A 804 -22.13 6.26 27.04
CA GLU A 804 -21.03 5.93 27.95
C GLU A 804 -21.37 6.27 29.40
N ILE A 805 -22.02 7.41 29.65
CA ILE A 805 -22.50 7.79 30.98
C ILE A 805 -23.61 6.83 31.43
N ILE A 806 -24.61 6.55 30.60
CA ILE A 806 -25.68 5.59 30.93
C ILE A 806 -25.09 4.20 31.20
N GLN A 807 -24.14 3.75 30.38
CA GLN A 807 -23.45 2.48 30.55
C GLN A 807 -22.63 2.45 31.85
N ASN A 808 -21.82 3.47 32.11
CA ASN A 808 -21.03 3.59 33.34
C ASN A 808 -21.91 3.60 34.60
N GLN A 809 -23.04 4.33 34.56
CA GLN A 809 -23.98 4.38 35.68
C GLN A 809 -24.68 3.02 35.88
N TYR A 810 -24.95 2.27 34.81
CA TYR A 810 -25.52 0.92 34.88
C TYR A 810 -24.51 -0.09 35.43
N GLU A 811 -23.26 -0.08 34.93
CA GLU A 811 -22.17 -0.95 35.37
C GLU A 811 -21.81 -0.73 36.85
N ASN A 812 -21.85 0.54 37.31
CA ASN A 812 -21.63 0.89 38.71
C ASN A 812 -22.89 0.70 39.59
N GLY A 813 -24.01 0.24 39.01
CA GLY A 813 -25.24 -0.09 39.73
C GLY A 813 -26.08 1.10 40.21
N PHE A 814 -25.77 2.32 39.75
CA PHE A 814 -26.54 3.53 40.07
C PHE A 814 -27.88 3.59 39.34
N ILE A 815 -27.97 2.98 38.16
CA ILE A 815 -29.19 2.89 37.37
C ILE A 815 -29.43 1.43 36.95
N GLN A 816 -30.68 1.07 36.66
CA GLN A 816 -31.09 -0.30 36.35
C GLN A 816 -32.09 -0.31 35.21
N GLU A 817 -31.95 -1.29 34.31
CA GLU A 817 -32.91 -1.59 33.25
C GLU A 817 -34.27 -1.97 33.86
N ASP A 818 -35.36 -1.62 33.18
CA ASP A 818 -36.77 -1.73 33.62
C ASP A 818 -37.20 -0.86 34.82
N ILE A 819 -36.25 -0.21 35.50
CA ILE A 819 -36.54 0.74 36.59
C ILE A 819 -36.28 2.19 36.16
N HIS A 820 -35.08 2.43 35.61
CA HIS A 820 -34.57 3.76 35.26
C HIS A 820 -34.55 3.99 33.75
N PHE A 821 -34.32 2.95 32.96
CA PHE A 821 -34.41 2.98 31.51
C PHE A 821 -34.91 1.65 30.96
N ARG A 822 -35.47 1.64 29.74
CA ARG A 822 -35.81 0.41 29.01
C ARG A 822 -35.73 0.63 27.51
N PHE A 823 -35.50 -0.44 26.76
CA PHE A 823 -35.55 -0.42 25.29
C PHE A 823 -36.92 -0.87 24.79
N GLU A 824 -37.53 -0.09 23.90
CA GLU A 824 -38.78 -0.44 23.22
C GLU A 824 -38.60 -0.26 21.70
N GLY A 825 -38.23 -1.34 21.02
CA GLY A 825 -37.84 -1.29 19.61
C GLY A 825 -36.57 -0.47 19.40
N SER A 826 -36.63 0.57 18.58
CA SER A 826 -35.51 1.50 18.34
C SER A 826 -35.52 2.72 19.28
N LEU A 827 -36.37 2.72 20.31
CA LEU A 827 -36.52 3.83 21.25
C LEU A 827 -35.96 3.45 22.61
N LEU A 828 -35.12 4.33 23.18
CA LEU A 828 -34.69 4.27 24.57
C LEU A 828 -35.65 5.11 25.41
N HIS A 829 -36.40 4.47 26.29
CA HIS A 829 -37.27 5.14 27.24
C HIS A 829 -36.51 5.38 28.55
N LEU A 830 -36.39 6.65 28.94
CA LEU A 830 -35.69 7.08 30.16
C LEU A 830 -36.69 7.57 31.19
N ARG A 831 -36.60 7.09 32.42
CA ARG A 831 -37.37 7.59 33.55
C ARG A 831 -36.62 8.73 34.22
N PHE A 832 -36.63 9.90 33.58
CA PHE A 832 -35.91 11.11 34.04
C PHE A 832 -36.09 11.44 35.53
N PRO A 833 -37.29 11.38 36.15
CA PRO A 833 -37.44 11.68 37.58
C PRO A 833 -36.71 10.72 38.53
N SER A 834 -36.32 9.54 38.05
CA SER A 834 -35.56 8.55 38.80
C SER A 834 -34.07 8.61 38.51
N LEU A 835 -33.68 9.21 37.38
CA LEU A 835 -32.29 9.44 36.96
C LEU A 835 -31.78 10.82 37.42
N TYR A 836 -32.68 11.76 37.68
CA TYR A 836 -32.39 13.15 38.02
C TYR A 836 -33.38 13.60 39.12
N THR A 837 -32.90 13.66 40.36
CA THR A 837 -33.61 14.33 41.46
C THR A 837 -33.35 15.83 41.39
N ILE A 838 -34.40 16.64 41.27
CA ILE A 838 -34.34 18.12 41.34
C ILE A 838 -33.90 18.55 42.74
#